data_AF-A0A3M1V194-F1
#
_entry.id   AF-A0A3M1V194-F1
#
_cell.length_a   1.000
_cell.length_b   1.000
_cell.length_c   1.000
_cell.angle_alpha   90.00
_cell.angle_beta   90.00
_cell.angle_gamma   90.00
#
_symmetry.space_group_name_H-M   'P 1'
#
loop_
_entity.id
_entity.type
_entity.pdbx_description
1 polymer ?
#
loop_
_entity_poly.entity_id
_entity_poly.type
_entity_poly.pdbx_seq_one_letter_code
_entity_poly.pdbx_strand_id
1 'polypeptide(L)'
;MNRKTLALAVLGAAFVAGCAPQQTAKAPASGAKAGTATADVTKPKNDYNITVNYELGMHCTGFDFSYCCVLPPYNSVQSQVIKTADGPKAYPELLESDEEDHGILVDGKKRFKLAYGHIDNTYSEGAKLAYWNVPYDVDGDGKWEANENVANAYWTHLYVYKDLKGSNPKGTSKDSEKKFVGLDIPVPQDNGPAGAAVPSPMKGGHLHYSGEKGTIVYTKSPVLDNVPIVLTNPGIWDALGLPLTPFTDTVAAKNPLTLVESDIQPYQMAQVTMVDADTGKPVLDSHSGKPVSFVGTSPIDIPNCANCHSNDTANGDKYTLYKQERAFWKGLGASDWIANLKATSISILEMHDDKNGTDFLKNYKANSRDVSNRLGRDPVLCQKCHADNVIGVLSSKTHKDKKTGKEELIPPLTQAIHTVHQTKAPLPDSHGRTAACQACHPAHRQDGNMDGYPITPDGKNAYADADNRDAAGGCFVGRDVHSNPGKDRDGVETEEHLNAIGQWLQENVSQIGNGQNGKGLWCTNCHNQLSRELYQRDNLENAFLQTGKTLRNKSLEEIAAGIGVSMDKLKAMMDPKVVLNAKGEDTPGKSEILHTWAKDRLVPDIAVIALKGNGPLVHKDEDGDINVVPLSANPAVDIASLDLPEGATGAAAVPYEAATHGRDYWLSAGAPHCADCHAAPFVEGQGGVAFPINQPGKYSLMRYTKGHAGIACQGCHESIHGLYPVTPDVDKTTYAQAASYNPDGSHGPLKCAACHVTNSDGVPLIAKHQPDEEEVADRHEWKGKPIEHDFEAAVQWMHAYAPDLGGKIPEE
;
A
#
# COMPACT_ATOMS: atom_id res chain seq x y z
N MET A 1 -61.06 -13.44 -39.67
CA MET A 1 -61.40 -13.81 -38.28
C MET A 1 -60.17 -13.52 -37.41
N ASN A 2 -60.08 -12.26 -36.98
CA ASN A 2 -59.98 -11.78 -35.58
C ASN A 2 -58.68 -12.21 -34.87
N ARG A 3 -57.74 -11.30 -34.59
CA ARG A 3 -57.94 -10.14 -33.70
C ARG A 3 -57.17 -8.89 -34.16
N LYS A 4 -57.91 -7.80 -34.34
CA LYS A 4 -57.40 -6.42 -34.39
C LYS A 4 -57.81 -5.70 -33.11
N THR A 5 -56.86 -4.92 -32.59
CA THR A 5 -57.01 -3.61 -31.96
C THR A 5 -58.29 -3.32 -31.15
N LEU A 6 -58.12 -3.00 -29.86
CA LEU A 6 -58.70 -1.78 -29.29
C LEU A 6 -57.94 -1.42 -28.02
N ALA A 7 -57.43 -0.18 -27.98
CA ALA A 7 -56.95 0.46 -26.78
C ALA A 7 -58.14 0.95 -25.95
N LEU A 8 -58.09 0.78 -24.63
CA LEU A 8 -58.68 1.70 -23.66
C LEU A 8 -57.92 1.57 -22.33
N ALA A 9 -57.58 2.72 -21.77
CA ALA A 9 -56.83 2.93 -20.55
C ALA A 9 -57.56 2.42 -19.29
N VAL A 10 -56.82 2.24 -18.18
CA VAL A 10 -56.99 3.01 -16.92
C VAL A 10 -56.16 2.42 -15.76
N LEU A 11 -55.51 3.35 -15.02
CA LEU A 11 -55.03 3.35 -13.62
C LEU A 11 -53.78 2.55 -13.21
N GLY A 12 -52.71 3.29 -12.96
CA GLY A 12 -51.65 2.95 -12.00
C GLY A 12 -51.01 4.23 -11.49
N ALA A 13 -51.33 4.61 -10.25
CA ALA A 13 -50.88 5.85 -9.62
C ALA A 13 -49.35 5.88 -9.44
N ALA A 14 -48.72 6.96 -9.91
CA ALA A 14 -47.33 7.28 -9.63
C ALA A 14 -47.23 8.03 -8.29
N PHE A 15 -46.63 7.41 -7.29
CA PHE A 15 -46.05 8.11 -6.14
C PHE A 15 -44.69 8.68 -6.58
N VAL A 16 -44.62 10.00 -6.70
CA VAL A 16 -43.37 10.73 -6.90
C VAL A 16 -42.73 10.94 -5.53
N ALA A 17 -41.70 10.16 -5.22
CA ALA A 17 -40.75 10.51 -4.16
C ALA A 17 -39.64 11.36 -4.80
N GLY A 18 -39.51 12.60 -4.36
CA GLY A 18 -38.56 13.56 -4.88
C GLY A 18 -37.11 13.18 -4.55
N CYS A 19 -36.30 12.93 -5.58
CA CYS A 19 -34.85 12.97 -5.48
C CYS A 19 -34.39 14.43 -5.38
N ALA A 20 -33.76 14.81 -4.27
CA ALA A 20 -32.93 16.01 -4.22
C ALA A 20 -31.57 15.69 -4.88
N PRO A 21 -31.03 16.57 -5.74
CA PRO A 21 -29.73 16.36 -6.36
C PRO A 21 -28.61 16.53 -5.31
N GLN A 22 -27.79 15.50 -5.11
CA GLN A 22 -26.48 15.63 -4.46
C GLN A 22 -25.64 16.62 -5.26
N GLN A 23 -25.28 17.73 -4.63
CA GLN A 23 -24.34 18.70 -5.19
C GLN A 23 -22.98 18.02 -5.36
N THR A 24 -22.46 18.04 -6.59
CA THR A 24 -21.06 17.77 -6.88
C THR A 24 -20.21 18.77 -6.10
N ALA A 25 -19.55 18.29 -5.05
CA ALA A 25 -18.65 19.11 -4.26
C ALA A 25 -17.46 19.53 -5.13
N LYS A 26 -17.34 20.84 -5.38
CA LYS A 26 -16.16 21.43 -6.01
C LYS A 26 -15.03 21.40 -4.97
N ALA A 27 -13.81 21.02 -5.38
CA ALA A 27 -12.63 21.10 -4.52
C ALA A 27 -12.53 22.51 -3.88
N PRO A 28 -12.19 22.62 -2.59
CA PRO A 28 -12.12 23.92 -1.92
C PRO A 28 -11.07 24.79 -2.61
N ALA A 29 -11.48 25.95 -3.08
CA ALA A 29 -10.56 26.94 -3.62
C ALA A 29 -9.68 27.47 -2.47
N SER A 30 -8.37 27.33 -2.61
CA SER A 30 -7.37 27.97 -1.76
C SER A 30 -7.38 29.48 -2.00
N GLY A 31 -8.31 30.18 -1.34
CA GLY A 31 -8.44 31.62 -1.53
C GLY A 31 -9.71 32.19 -0.92
N ALA A 32 -9.82 32.19 0.40
CA ALA A 32 -10.80 33.02 1.09
C ALA A 32 -10.13 33.72 2.27
N LYS A 33 -9.95 35.04 2.15
CA LYS A 33 -9.71 35.91 3.30
C LYS A 33 -11.00 35.93 4.14
N ALA A 34 -11.02 35.20 5.24
CA ALA A 34 -12.08 35.22 6.23
C ALA A 34 -11.84 36.32 7.28
N GLY A 35 -12.93 36.87 7.81
CA GLY A 35 -12.94 37.93 8.81
C GLY A 35 -12.20 37.58 10.11
N THR A 36 -11.69 38.61 10.75
CA THR A 36 -10.77 38.62 11.89
C THR A 36 -11.40 38.20 13.22
N ALA A 37 -11.50 36.89 13.45
CA ALA A 37 -11.26 36.30 14.76
C ALA A 37 -10.08 35.35 14.58
N THR A 38 -8.95 35.63 15.21
CA THR A 38 -7.79 34.72 15.20
C THR A 38 -8.24 33.40 15.82
N ALA A 39 -8.15 32.30 15.06
CA ALA A 39 -8.44 30.97 15.56
C ALA A 39 -7.61 30.70 16.82
N ASP A 40 -8.23 30.12 17.85
CA ASP A 40 -7.53 29.74 19.07
C ASP A 40 -6.68 28.50 18.77
N VAL A 41 -5.38 28.72 18.57
CA VAL A 41 -4.44 27.67 18.14
C VAL A 41 -4.17 26.63 19.23
N THR A 42 -4.62 26.87 20.47
CA THR A 42 -4.41 25.96 21.60
C THR A 42 -5.60 25.04 21.86
N LYS A 43 -6.59 25.01 20.97
CA LYS A 43 -7.79 24.18 21.10
C LYS A 43 -8.07 23.42 19.81
N PRO A 44 -8.71 22.25 19.91
CA PRO A 44 -9.24 21.57 18.74
C PRO A 44 -10.21 22.50 18.00
N LYS A 45 -10.13 22.49 16.67
CA LYS A 45 -11.01 23.30 15.81
C LYS A 45 -12.25 22.55 15.33
N ASN A 46 -12.31 21.23 15.54
CA ASN A 46 -13.38 20.34 15.11
C ASN A 46 -13.88 19.52 16.31
N ASP A 47 -15.17 19.19 16.37
CA ASP A 47 -15.74 18.27 17.37
C ASP A 47 -15.21 16.83 17.18
N TYR A 48 -15.03 16.44 15.91
CA TYR A 48 -14.47 15.16 15.52
C TYR A 48 -13.42 15.38 14.42
N ASN A 49 -12.31 14.64 14.49
CA ASN A 49 -11.37 14.46 13.39
C ASN A 49 -11.56 13.07 12.79
N ILE A 50 -11.65 12.97 11.47
CA ILE A 50 -11.70 11.70 10.75
C ILE A 50 -10.42 11.57 9.93
N THR A 51 -9.53 10.65 10.31
CA THR A 51 -8.34 10.37 9.50
C THR A 51 -8.76 9.67 8.21
N VAL A 52 -8.10 9.98 7.09
CA VAL A 52 -8.44 9.38 5.78
C VAL A 52 -7.16 8.92 5.13
N ASN A 53 -6.87 7.65 5.29
CA ASN A 53 -5.65 6.99 4.85
C ASN A 53 -5.97 5.87 3.88
N TYR A 54 -4.92 5.16 3.48
CA TYR A 54 -4.96 3.98 2.64
C TYR A 54 -3.77 3.10 3.02
N GLU A 55 -3.86 1.79 2.80
CA GLU A 55 -2.80 0.87 3.25
C GLU A 55 -1.50 0.92 2.42
N LEU A 56 -1.37 1.86 1.47
CA LEU A 56 -0.24 1.89 0.51
C LEU A 56 0.04 0.52 -0.13
N GLY A 57 -1.02 -0.19 -0.50
CA GLY A 57 -0.93 -1.41 -1.29
C GLY A 57 -0.65 -1.10 -2.74
N MET A 58 -1.45 -1.67 -3.64
CA MET A 58 -1.31 -1.52 -5.10
C MET A 58 -1.71 -0.12 -5.56
N HIS A 59 -0.81 0.84 -5.37
CA HIS A 59 -0.90 2.22 -5.87
C HIS A 59 -0.52 2.34 -7.35
N CYS A 60 -0.45 1.21 -8.07
CA CYS A 60 -0.37 1.18 -9.52
C CYS A 60 -1.32 0.14 -10.10
N THR A 61 -1.91 0.45 -11.25
CA THR A 61 -2.79 -0.48 -11.98
C THR A 61 -2.62 -0.26 -13.47
N GLY A 62 -2.75 -1.32 -14.26
CA GLY A 62 -3.18 -1.14 -15.64
C GLY A 62 -4.66 -0.76 -15.65
N PHE A 63 -5.12 -0.08 -16.70
CA PHE A 63 -6.53 0.28 -16.85
C PHE A 63 -7.23 -0.52 -17.95
N ASP A 64 -6.49 -1.43 -18.58
CA ASP A 64 -6.96 -2.26 -19.66
C ASP A 64 -6.45 -3.69 -19.46
N PHE A 65 -7.36 -4.57 -19.06
CA PHE A 65 -7.05 -5.96 -18.78
C PHE A 65 -7.34 -6.87 -19.96
N SER A 66 -7.60 -6.33 -21.15
CA SER A 66 -8.00 -7.12 -22.32
C SER A 66 -6.88 -7.98 -22.91
N TYR A 67 -5.61 -7.74 -22.54
CA TYR A 67 -4.46 -8.53 -23.00
C TYR A 67 -3.66 -9.10 -21.83
N CYS A 68 -3.07 -8.24 -21.01
CA CYS A 68 -2.33 -8.61 -19.81
C CYS A 68 -2.16 -7.37 -18.92
N CYS A 69 -2.12 -7.57 -17.60
CA CYS A 69 -1.83 -6.52 -16.65
C CYS A 69 -0.94 -7.06 -15.52
N VAL A 70 -0.02 -6.22 -15.03
CA VAL A 70 0.95 -6.60 -14.00
C VAL A 70 0.27 -6.76 -12.64
N LEU A 71 -0.65 -5.86 -12.28
CA LEU A 71 -1.36 -5.89 -11.00
C LEU A 71 -2.84 -5.51 -11.22
N PRO A 72 -3.79 -6.17 -10.54
CA PRO A 72 -5.19 -5.74 -10.52
C PRO A 72 -5.34 -4.44 -9.73
N PRO A 73 -6.43 -3.67 -9.94
CA PRO A 73 -6.66 -2.47 -9.15
C PRO A 73 -7.03 -2.87 -7.72
N TYR A 74 -6.41 -2.21 -6.74
CA TYR A 74 -6.74 -2.36 -5.33
C TYR A 74 -6.28 -1.12 -4.57
N ASN A 75 -7.24 -0.32 -4.12
CA ASN A 75 -7.00 0.79 -3.22
C ASN A 75 -7.88 0.64 -1.98
N SER A 76 -7.68 1.48 -0.97
CA SER A 76 -8.54 1.47 0.21
C SER A 76 -8.77 2.88 0.74
N VAL A 77 -9.88 3.02 1.46
CA VAL A 77 -10.07 4.12 2.38
C VAL A 77 -10.01 3.50 3.77
N GLN A 78 -9.10 3.98 4.61
CA GLN A 78 -8.93 3.56 6.00
C GLN A 78 -9.01 4.78 6.91
N SER A 79 -9.83 4.69 7.95
CA SER A 79 -10.15 5.83 8.81
C SER A 79 -10.20 5.45 10.27
N GLN A 80 -9.84 6.41 11.12
CA GLN A 80 -10.14 6.42 12.54
C GLN A 80 -10.87 7.72 12.85
N VAL A 81 -11.83 7.66 13.78
CA VAL A 81 -12.60 8.82 14.19
C VAL A 81 -12.20 9.17 15.60
N ILE A 82 -11.72 10.39 15.78
CA ILE A 82 -11.26 10.93 17.06
C ILE A 82 -12.25 12.00 17.46
N LYS A 83 -12.96 11.79 18.57
CA LYS A 83 -13.70 12.85 19.24
C LYS A 83 -12.70 13.70 20.01
N THR A 84 -12.71 15.00 19.75
CA THR A 84 -11.72 15.91 20.32
C THR A 84 -12.07 16.28 21.77
N ALA A 85 -11.07 16.72 22.53
CA ALA A 85 -11.25 17.12 23.91
C ALA A 85 -12.11 18.40 24.01
N ASP A 86 -13.17 18.35 24.81
CA ASP A 86 -14.07 19.47 25.07
C ASP A 86 -13.61 20.36 26.25
N GLY A 87 -12.45 20.07 26.83
CA GLY A 87 -11.91 20.81 27.97
C GLY A 87 -10.44 20.51 28.27
N PRO A 88 -9.80 21.33 29.13
CA PRO A 88 -8.37 21.25 29.44
C PRO A 88 -7.95 19.97 30.17
N LYS A 89 -8.91 19.24 30.75
CA LYS A 89 -8.69 17.97 31.45
C LYS A 89 -9.37 16.77 30.78
N ALA A 90 -10.04 17.00 29.65
CA ALA A 90 -10.74 15.95 28.92
C ALA A 90 -9.75 15.19 28.03
N TYR A 91 -9.91 13.87 27.97
CA TYR A 91 -9.20 13.03 27.02
C TYR A 91 -9.98 12.99 25.69
N PRO A 92 -9.29 13.07 24.54
CA PRO A 92 -9.89 12.67 23.27
C PRO A 92 -10.24 11.19 23.29
N GLU A 93 -11.24 10.81 22.51
CA GLU A 93 -11.74 9.43 22.45
C GLU A 93 -11.64 8.91 21.01
N LEU A 94 -11.05 7.73 20.81
CA LEU A 94 -11.19 7.01 19.56
C LEU A 94 -12.57 6.33 19.53
N LEU A 95 -13.37 6.63 18.51
CA LEU A 95 -14.72 6.11 18.40
C LEU A 95 -14.76 4.79 17.63
N GLU A 96 -15.41 3.82 18.26
CA GLU A 96 -15.64 2.48 17.74
C GLU A 96 -17.06 2.33 17.18
N SER A 97 -17.36 1.12 16.71
CA SER A 97 -18.70 0.79 16.24
C SER A 97 -19.62 0.33 17.36
N ASP A 98 -20.91 0.27 17.06
CA ASP A 98 -21.86 -0.57 17.78
C ASP A 98 -21.39 -2.03 17.74
N GLU A 99 -21.44 -2.74 18.88
CA GLU A 99 -21.02 -4.14 19.00
C GLU A 99 -21.84 -5.08 18.11
N GLU A 100 -23.11 -4.75 17.88
CA GLU A 100 -24.05 -5.56 17.09
C GLU A 100 -24.08 -5.13 15.61
N ASP A 101 -23.64 -3.91 15.29
CA ASP A 101 -23.60 -3.38 13.92
C ASP A 101 -22.32 -2.59 13.64
N HIS A 102 -21.32 -3.29 13.10
CA HIS A 102 -20.03 -2.70 12.69
C HIS A 102 -20.13 -1.67 11.54
N GLY A 103 -21.32 -1.42 11.00
CA GLY A 103 -21.58 -0.30 10.09
C GLY A 103 -22.00 1.00 10.78
N ILE A 104 -22.17 0.97 12.11
CA ILE A 104 -22.67 2.09 12.91
C ILE A 104 -21.60 2.55 13.87
N LEU A 105 -21.20 3.81 13.77
CA LEU A 105 -20.30 4.47 14.72
C LEU A 105 -21.11 5.05 15.89
N VAL A 106 -20.60 4.94 17.11
CA VAL A 106 -21.32 5.39 18.32
C VAL A 106 -20.55 6.46 19.11
N ASP A 107 -21.28 7.46 19.61
CA ASP A 107 -20.81 8.44 20.62
C ASP A 107 -21.91 8.58 21.68
N GLY A 108 -21.79 7.79 22.75
CA GLY A 108 -22.83 7.62 23.74
C GLY A 108 -24.13 7.08 23.12
N LYS A 109 -25.17 7.91 23.03
CA LYS A 109 -26.46 7.54 22.41
C LYS A 109 -26.57 7.92 20.94
N LYS A 110 -25.62 8.70 20.41
CA LYS A 110 -25.63 9.13 19.01
C LYS A 110 -25.16 7.98 18.15
N ARG A 111 -25.81 7.80 17.01
CA ARG A 111 -25.53 6.73 16.04
C ARG A 111 -25.22 7.37 14.70
N PHE A 112 -24.09 7.01 14.11
CA PHE A 112 -23.59 7.61 12.88
C PHE A 112 -23.19 6.54 11.88
N LYS A 113 -23.02 6.94 10.62
CA LYS A 113 -22.33 6.18 9.58
C LYS A 113 -21.25 7.06 8.95
N LEU A 114 -20.22 6.41 8.41
CA LEU A 114 -19.16 7.08 7.67
C LEU A 114 -19.39 6.88 6.18
N ALA A 115 -20.05 7.85 5.55
CA ALA A 115 -20.22 7.86 4.10
C ALA A 115 -18.90 8.27 3.44
N TYR A 116 -18.47 7.55 2.41
CA TYR A 116 -17.25 7.89 1.70
C TYR A 116 -17.48 8.04 0.18
N GLY A 117 -16.51 8.65 -0.48
CA GLY A 117 -16.44 8.72 -1.94
C GLY A 117 -15.11 9.34 -2.38
N HIS A 118 -14.95 9.49 -3.69
CA HIS A 118 -13.80 10.18 -4.28
C HIS A 118 -14.28 11.38 -5.09
N ILE A 119 -13.55 12.49 -4.99
CA ILE A 119 -13.88 13.70 -5.74
C ILE A 119 -13.54 13.48 -7.21
N ASP A 120 -14.52 13.64 -8.09
CA ASP A 120 -14.38 13.43 -9.54
C ASP A 120 -13.86 12.01 -9.88
N ASN A 121 -14.15 10.98 -9.09
CA ASN A 121 -13.77 9.59 -9.41
C ASN A 121 -14.74 8.56 -8.82
N THR A 122 -16.00 8.59 -9.28
CA THR A 122 -17.11 7.89 -8.61
C THR A 122 -17.39 6.48 -9.14
N TYR A 123 -16.74 6.08 -10.23
CA TYR A 123 -16.86 4.76 -10.85
C TYR A 123 -15.57 4.44 -11.62
N SER A 124 -15.36 3.16 -11.96
CA SER A 124 -14.20 2.72 -12.73
C SER A 124 -14.58 1.96 -13.99
N GLU A 125 -15.46 0.96 -13.88
CA GLU A 125 -15.75 0.07 -15.02
C GLU A 125 -16.36 0.82 -16.22
N GLY A 126 -15.96 0.42 -17.41
CA GLY A 126 -16.46 0.93 -18.67
C GLY A 126 -15.56 2.03 -19.25
N ALA A 127 -15.77 3.28 -18.85
CA ALA A 127 -15.09 4.42 -19.49
C ALA A 127 -13.64 4.63 -19.00
N LYS A 128 -13.25 4.05 -17.86
CA LYS A 128 -11.90 4.23 -17.28
C LYS A 128 -11.12 2.95 -17.18
N LEU A 129 -11.81 1.84 -16.99
CA LEU A 129 -11.25 0.54 -16.70
C LEU A 129 -12.00 -0.52 -17.50
N ALA A 130 -11.25 -1.39 -18.17
CA ALA A 130 -11.77 -2.64 -18.70
C ALA A 130 -11.37 -3.79 -17.78
N TYR A 131 -12.26 -4.22 -16.88
CA TYR A 131 -11.98 -5.25 -15.88
C TYR A 131 -13.15 -6.25 -15.73
N TRP A 132 -14.35 -5.78 -15.37
CA TRP A 132 -15.55 -6.64 -15.27
C TRP A 132 -16.11 -7.05 -16.63
N ASN A 133 -16.01 -6.19 -17.64
CA ASN A 133 -16.49 -6.50 -18.99
C ASN A 133 -15.47 -7.26 -19.84
N VAL A 134 -14.31 -7.60 -19.29
CA VAL A 134 -13.30 -8.41 -19.99
C VAL A 134 -13.57 -9.88 -19.68
N PRO A 135 -14.00 -10.70 -20.68
CA PRO A 135 -14.28 -12.11 -20.45
C PRO A 135 -13.02 -12.87 -20.02
N TYR A 136 -13.21 -13.84 -19.12
CA TYR A 136 -12.17 -14.75 -18.66
C TYR A 136 -12.84 -16.06 -18.23
N ASP A 137 -12.34 -17.19 -18.71
CA ASP A 137 -12.77 -18.52 -18.28
C ASP A 137 -12.16 -18.87 -16.90
N VAL A 138 -12.86 -18.46 -15.85
CA VAL A 138 -12.53 -18.59 -14.42
C VAL A 138 -12.60 -20.05 -13.97
N ASP A 139 -13.61 -20.80 -14.41
CA ASP A 139 -13.80 -22.21 -14.03
C ASP A 139 -13.10 -23.23 -14.96
N GLY A 140 -12.68 -22.79 -16.15
CA GLY A 140 -11.92 -23.59 -17.11
C GLY A 140 -12.77 -24.50 -17.99
N ASP A 141 -14.07 -24.24 -18.11
CA ASP A 141 -15.00 -25.06 -18.91
C ASP A 141 -15.05 -24.68 -20.41
N GLY A 142 -14.34 -23.62 -20.79
CA GLY A 142 -14.24 -23.10 -22.15
C GLY A 142 -15.38 -22.17 -22.56
N LYS A 143 -16.22 -21.72 -21.63
CA LYS A 143 -17.32 -20.76 -21.86
C LYS A 143 -17.14 -19.51 -21.01
N TRP A 144 -17.79 -18.43 -21.45
CA TRP A 144 -17.89 -17.19 -20.68
C TRP A 144 -19.33 -16.98 -20.27
N GLU A 145 -19.66 -17.49 -19.08
CA GLU A 145 -20.98 -17.34 -18.45
C GLU A 145 -21.10 -16.04 -17.64
N ALA A 146 -22.19 -15.88 -16.88
CA ALA A 146 -22.32 -14.72 -16.00
C ALA A 146 -21.27 -14.78 -14.88
N ASN A 147 -20.55 -13.67 -14.65
CA ASN A 147 -19.41 -13.54 -13.72
C ASN A 147 -18.07 -14.13 -14.21
N GLU A 148 -18.02 -14.73 -15.40
CA GLU A 148 -16.78 -15.20 -16.04
C GLU A 148 -15.99 -14.03 -16.64
N ASN A 149 -15.27 -13.31 -15.78
CA ASN A 149 -14.52 -12.10 -16.13
C ASN A 149 -13.24 -11.93 -15.32
N VAL A 150 -12.38 -11.01 -15.77
CA VAL A 150 -11.07 -10.77 -15.14
C VAL A 150 -11.19 -10.33 -13.68
N ALA A 151 -12.22 -9.57 -13.31
CA ALA A 151 -12.42 -9.14 -11.93
C ALA A 151 -12.60 -10.32 -10.96
N ASN A 152 -13.34 -11.34 -11.38
CA ASN A 152 -13.50 -12.57 -10.62
C ASN A 152 -12.27 -13.50 -10.73
N ALA A 153 -11.57 -13.48 -11.87
CA ALA A 153 -10.41 -14.33 -12.09
C ALA A 153 -9.20 -14.02 -11.18
N TYR A 154 -8.99 -12.76 -10.79
CA TYR A 154 -7.79 -12.38 -10.02
C TYR A 154 -7.77 -12.85 -8.57
N TRP A 155 -8.93 -13.10 -7.97
CA TRP A 155 -9.07 -13.27 -6.52
C TRP A 155 -9.44 -14.69 -6.09
N THR A 156 -9.44 -15.65 -7.04
CA THR A 156 -9.87 -17.03 -6.82
C THR A 156 -9.03 -17.82 -5.81
N HIS A 157 -7.90 -17.29 -5.37
CA HIS A 157 -7.06 -17.88 -4.33
C HIS A 157 -7.45 -17.42 -2.91
N LEU A 158 -8.20 -16.32 -2.78
CA LEU A 158 -8.69 -15.81 -1.50
C LEU A 158 -10.03 -16.47 -1.15
N TYR A 159 -10.23 -16.78 0.13
CA TYR A 159 -11.47 -17.37 0.60
C TYR A 159 -11.81 -16.99 2.05
N VAL A 160 -13.08 -17.20 2.40
CA VAL A 160 -13.61 -17.13 3.76
C VAL A 160 -14.42 -18.38 4.09
N TYR A 161 -14.60 -18.69 5.37
CA TYR A 161 -15.54 -19.74 5.80
C TYR A 161 -16.92 -19.17 6.14
N LYS A 162 -16.96 -17.97 6.75
CA LYS A 162 -18.21 -17.34 7.20
C LYS A 162 -18.26 -15.84 6.92
N ASP A 163 -17.24 -15.10 7.36
CA ASP A 163 -17.21 -13.63 7.34
C ASP A 163 -15.77 -13.12 7.19
N LEU A 164 -15.62 -11.80 7.04
CA LEU A 164 -14.33 -11.11 6.96
C LEU A 164 -13.65 -10.92 8.33
N LYS A 165 -14.14 -11.59 9.40
CA LYS A 165 -13.51 -11.56 10.73
C LYS A 165 -12.59 -12.77 10.96
N GLY A 166 -12.30 -13.53 9.90
CA GLY A 166 -11.52 -14.77 9.97
C GLY A 166 -12.27 -15.91 10.69
N SER A 167 -13.60 -15.86 10.78
CA SER A 167 -14.35 -16.92 11.48
C SER A 167 -14.28 -18.24 10.70
N ASN A 168 -13.77 -19.30 11.34
CA ASN A 168 -13.85 -20.69 10.89
C ASN A 168 -14.60 -21.54 11.94
N PRO A 169 -15.95 -21.52 11.96
CA PRO A 169 -16.75 -22.11 13.04
C PRO A 169 -16.60 -23.63 13.17
N LYS A 170 -16.25 -24.32 12.08
CA LYS A 170 -16.07 -25.77 12.05
C LYS A 170 -14.64 -26.19 12.39
N GLY A 171 -13.69 -25.24 12.45
CA GLY A 171 -12.28 -25.53 12.69
C GLY A 171 -11.67 -26.50 11.67
N THR A 172 -12.07 -26.38 10.40
CA THR A 172 -11.70 -27.30 9.30
C THR A 172 -10.85 -26.59 8.25
N SER A 173 -10.13 -27.35 7.43
CA SER A 173 -9.47 -26.86 6.21
C SER A 173 -10.07 -27.44 4.93
N LYS A 174 -11.15 -28.22 5.03
CA LYS A 174 -11.77 -28.86 3.88
C LYS A 174 -12.24 -27.86 2.82
N ASP A 175 -11.85 -28.08 1.57
CA ASP A 175 -12.17 -27.21 0.43
C ASP A 175 -13.67 -26.97 0.24
N SER A 176 -14.51 -27.97 0.49
CA SER A 176 -15.98 -27.84 0.36
C SER A 176 -16.63 -26.87 1.34
N GLU A 177 -15.89 -26.41 2.36
CA GLU A 177 -16.36 -25.47 3.38
C GLU A 177 -15.84 -24.05 3.15
N LYS A 178 -14.90 -23.88 2.20
CA LYS A 178 -14.36 -22.59 1.78
C LYS A 178 -15.31 -21.94 0.79
N LYS A 179 -15.39 -20.60 0.83
CA LYS A 179 -16.05 -19.79 -0.18
C LYS A 179 -15.01 -18.89 -0.83
N PHE A 180 -14.63 -19.22 -2.05
CA PHE A 180 -13.60 -18.51 -2.80
C PHE A 180 -14.17 -17.23 -3.43
N VAL A 181 -13.42 -16.14 -3.30
CA VAL A 181 -13.76 -14.86 -3.92
C VAL A 181 -13.61 -14.98 -5.44
N GLY A 182 -14.56 -14.45 -6.18
CA GLY A 182 -14.62 -14.54 -7.64
C GLY A 182 -15.25 -15.84 -8.17
N LEU A 183 -15.09 -16.96 -7.47
CA LEU A 183 -15.71 -18.25 -7.83
C LEU A 183 -17.07 -18.43 -7.15
N ASP A 184 -17.08 -18.59 -5.83
CA ASP A 184 -18.31 -18.80 -5.04
C ASP A 184 -18.98 -17.46 -4.68
N ILE A 185 -18.16 -16.41 -4.52
CA ILE A 185 -18.59 -15.07 -4.13
C ILE A 185 -18.13 -14.08 -5.20
N PRO A 186 -18.99 -13.74 -6.18
CA PRO A 186 -18.63 -12.79 -7.23
C PRO A 186 -18.27 -11.42 -6.67
N VAL A 187 -17.25 -10.78 -7.25
CA VAL A 187 -16.86 -9.40 -6.95
C VAL A 187 -17.83 -8.44 -7.64
N PRO A 188 -18.64 -7.67 -6.89
CA PRO A 188 -19.58 -6.74 -7.49
C PRO A 188 -18.86 -5.65 -8.30
N GLN A 189 -19.50 -5.13 -9.33
CA GLN A 189 -18.94 -4.04 -10.13
C GLN A 189 -18.62 -2.83 -9.26
N ASP A 190 -17.48 -2.17 -9.52
CA ASP A 190 -17.02 -0.98 -8.80
C ASP A 190 -16.85 -1.19 -7.27
N ASN A 191 -16.63 -2.46 -6.87
CA ASN A 191 -16.26 -2.88 -5.52
C ASN A 191 -14.91 -3.61 -5.55
N GLY A 192 -14.26 -3.72 -4.39
CA GLY A 192 -13.10 -4.58 -4.24
C GLY A 192 -13.43 -6.04 -3.90
N PRO A 193 -12.43 -6.94 -3.86
CA PRO A 193 -12.61 -8.33 -3.44
C PRO A 193 -13.21 -8.48 -2.04
N ALA A 194 -12.96 -7.55 -1.12
CA ALA A 194 -13.64 -7.52 0.19
C ALA A 194 -15.14 -7.23 0.05
N GLY A 195 -15.51 -6.40 -0.93
CA GLY A 195 -16.88 -6.09 -1.31
C GLY A 195 -17.70 -7.30 -1.78
N ALA A 196 -17.04 -8.41 -2.11
CA ALA A 196 -17.70 -9.68 -2.36
C ALA A 196 -18.42 -10.21 -1.10
N ALA A 197 -17.85 -9.99 0.08
CA ALA A 197 -18.44 -10.41 1.36
C ALA A 197 -19.24 -9.29 2.05
N VAL A 198 -18.79 -8.04 1.96
CA VAL A 198 -19.47 -6.87 2.56
C VAL A 198 -19.49 -5.72 1.54
N PRO A 199 -20.56 -5.57 0.74
CA PRO A 199 -20.62 -4.59 -0.35
C PRO A 199 -20.42 -3.15 0.14
N SER A 200 -19.46 -2.46 -0.45
CA SER A 200 -19.15 -1.07 -0.18
C SER A 200 -18.66 -0.42 -1.48
N PRO A 201 -19.57 -0.01 -2.38
CA PRO A 201 -19.23 0.48 -3.72
C PRO A 201 -18.56 1.85 -3.66
N MET A 202 -17.73 2.16 -4.66
CA MET A 202 -17.09 3.48 -4.81
C MET A 202 -18.08 4.66 -4.76
N LYS A 203 -19.34 4.43 -5.19
CA LYS A 203 -20.41 5.43 -5.15
C LYS A 203 -21.45 5.09 -4.10
N GLY A 204 -21.59 5.96 -3.11
CA GLY A 204 -22.60 5.83 -2.05
C GLY A 204 -22.30 4.74 -1.03
N GLY A 205 -21.05 4.24 -1.01
CA GLY A 205 -20.58 3.30 -0.01
C GLY A 205 -20.41 3.94 1.38
N HIS A 206 -20.33 3.06 2.38
CA HIS A 206 -20.02 3.44 3.77
C HIS A 206 -18.83 2.62 4.25
N LEU A 207 -18.03 3.17 5.15
CA LEU A 207 -16.95 2.44 5.79
C LEU A 207 -17.50 1.46 6.84
N HIS A 208 -16.79 0.36 7.04
CA HIS A 208 -17.12 -0.67 8.03
C HIS A 208 -16.00 -0.81 9.07
N TYR A 209 -16.36 -1.06 10.33
CA TYR A 209 -15.37 -1.22 11.39
C TYR A 209 -14.76 -2.62 11.40
N SER A 210 -13.44 -2.69 11.34
CA SER A 210 -12.67 -3.94 11.31
C SER A 210 -12.70 -4.71 12.63
N GLY A 211 -13.12 -4.06 13.73
CA GLY A 211 -13.26 -4.67 15.07
C GLY A 211 -11.93 -5.10 15.69
N GLU A 212 -11.98 -5.93 16.73
CA GLU A 212 -10.80 -6.34 17.51
C GLU A 212 -9.78 -7.22 16.76
N LYS A 213 -10.22 -7.90 15.71
CA LYS A 213 -9.40 -8.85 14.94
C LYS A 213 -8.88 -8.27 13.63
N GLY A 214 -9.48 -7.19 13.15
CA GLY A 214 -9.22 -6.68 11.80
C GLY A 214 -10.00 -7.42 10.72
N THR A 215 -9.78 -7.02 9.48
CA THR A 215 -10.41 -7.61 8.29
C THR A 215 -9.51 -8.72 7.75
N ILE A 216 -9.97 -9.96 7.81
CA ILE A 216 -9.17 -11.18 7.54
C ILE A 216 -9.80 -12.03 6.45
N VAL A 217 -8.97 -12.41 5.47
CA VAL A 217 -9.25 -13.48 4.49
C VAL A 217 -8.21 -14.58 4.61
N TYR A 218 -8.47 -15.75 4.02
CA TYR A 218 -7.51 -16.85 3.95
C TYR A 218 -7.01 -17.06 2.52
N THR A 219 -5.81 -17.61 2.39
CA THR A 219 -5.20 -18.08 1.14
C THR A 219 -4.38 -19.33 1.41
N LYS A 220 -4.06 -20.07 0.34
CA LYS A 220 -3.20 -21.25 0.40
C LYS A 220 -1.74 -20.91 0.11
N SER A 221 -0.82 -21.58 0.81
CA SER A 221 0.62 -21.56 0.53
C SER A 221 1.13 -22.97 0.17
N PRO A 222 2.39 -23.14 -0.28
CA PRO A 222 2.96 -24.45 -0.56
C PRO A 222 3.02 -25.42 0.64
N VAL A 223 2.88 -24.91 1.87
CA VAL A 223 3.11 -25.68 3.11
C VAL A 223 2.00 -25.55 4.15
N LEU A 224 1.05 -24.64 3.95
CA LEU A 224 -0.05 -24.39 4.85
C LEU A 224 -1.29 -24.02 4.04
N ASP A 225 -2.40 -24.69 4.33
CA ASP A 225 -3.66 -24.47 3.64
C ASP A 225 -4.34 -23.17 4.13
N ASN A 226 -4.58 -23.02 5.44
CA ASN A 226 -5.22 -21.84 6.00
C ASN A 226 -4.21 -20.75 6.42
N VAL A 227 -3.64 -20.01 5.46
CA VAL A 227 -2.82 -18.81 5.76
C VAL A 227 -3.72 -17.59 5.93
N PRO A 228 -3.77 -16.93 7.10
CA PRO A 228 -4.53 -15.70 7.27
C PRO A 228 -3.81 -14.52 6.58
N ILE A 229 -4.58 -13.64 5.95
CA ILE A 229 -4.12 -12.36 5.40
C ILE A 229 -4.96 -11.26 6.04
N VAL A 230 -4.31 -10.41 6.85
CA VAL A 230 -4.94 -9.25 7.48
C VAL A 230 -4.90 -8.08 6.50
N LEU A 231 -6.04 -7.80 5.88
CA LEU A 231 -6.20 -6.72 4.91
C LEU A 231 -6.27 -5.35 5.60
N THR A 232 -6.88 -5.31 6.79
CA THR A 232 -6.94 -4.11 7.63
C THR A 232 -6.67 -4.50 9.07
N ASN A 233 -5.83 -3.72 9.75
CA ASN A 233 -5.60 -3.90 11.17
C ASN A 233 -6.89 -3.75 12.00
N PRO A 234 -6.89 -4.29 13.22
CA PRO A 234 -7.96 -4.04 14.19
C PRO A 234 -8.26 -2.55 14.37
N GLY A 235 -9.50 -2.21 14.69
CA GLY A 235 -9.90 -0.86 15.11
C GLY A 235 -9.79 0.23 14.05
N ILE A 236 -10.05 -0.12 12.78
CA ILE A 236 -10.01 0.79 11.64
C ILE A 236 -11.35 0.70 10.91
N TRP A 237 -11.86 1.84 10.46
CA TRP A 237 -13.00 1.93 9.54
C TRP A 237 -12.49 1.82 8.11
N ASP A 238 -12.97 0.86 7.34
CA ASP A 238 -12.43 0.59 6.01
C ASP A 238 -13.46 0.46 4.88
N ALA A 239 -12.97 0.73 3.67
CA ALA A 239 -13.51 0.24 2.41
C ALA A 239 -12.32 -0.27 1.58
N LEU A 240 -12.31 -1.57 1.27
CA LEU A 240 -11.11 -2.27 0.80
C LEU A 240 -11.20 -2.73 -0.64
N GLY A 241 -10.03 -2.72 -1.28
CA GLY A 241 -9.80 -3.22 -2.62
C GLY A 241 -10.52 -2.45 -3.72
N LEU A 242 -10.81 -1.17 -3.47
CA LEU A 242 -11.51 -0.30 -4.40
C LEU A 242 -10.78 -0.25 -5.74
N PRO A 243 -11.50 -0.41 -6.87
CA PRO A 243 -10.89 -0.50 -8.19
C PRO A 243 -10.54 0.88 -8.75
N LEU A 244 -9.86 1.72 -7.96
CA LEU A 244 -9.60 3.11 -8.29
C LEU A 244 -8.72 3.22 -9.54
N THR A 245 -8.89 4.29 -10.32
CA THR A 245 -8.07 4.58 -11.51
C THR A 245 -7.51 6.01 -11.42
N PRO A 246 -6.40 6.34 -12.11
CA PRO A 246 -5.91 7.71 -12.18
C PRO A 246 -6.75 8.63 -13.09
N PHE A 247 -7.84 8.14 -13.68
CA PHE A 247 -8.69 8.95 -14.54
C PHE A 247 -9.90 9.46 -13.77
N THR A 248 -10.10 10.77 -13.83
CA THR A 248 -11.27 11.38 -13.21
C THR A 248 -12.53 11.14 -14.03
N ASP A 249 -13.73 11.26 -13.45
CA ASP A 249 -15.02 11.17 -14.14
C ASP A 249 -15.05 12.17 -15.31
N THR A 250 -14.54 13.38 -15.06
CA THR A 250 -14.43 14.44 -16.09
C THR A 250 -13.51 14.06 -17.23
N VAL A 251 -12.34 13.47 -16.94
CA VAL A 251 -11.42 12.96 -17.97
C VAL A 251 -12.06 11.80 -18.73
N ALA A 252 -12.73 10.89 -18.02
CA ALA A 252 -13.38 9.70 -18.58
C ALA A 252 -14.63 10.01 -19.41
N ALA A 253 -15.18 11.22 -19.34
CA ALA A 253 -16.21 11.68 -20.27
C ALA A 253 -15.67 11.81 -21.71
N LYS A 254 -14.35 11.81 -21.90
CA LYS A 254 -13.71 11.63 -23.21
C LYS A 254 -13.94 10.21 -23.72
N ASN A 255 -13.80 10.01 -25.03
CA ASN A 255 -13.71 8.67 -25.57
C ASN A 255 -12.43 7.99 -25.03
N PRO A 256 -12.48 6.77 -24.44
CA PRO A 256 -11.30 6.08 -23.94
C PRO A 256 -10.16 5.96 -24.97
N LEU A 257 -10.49 5.87 -26.26
CA LEU A 257 -9.48 5.83 -27.34
C LEU A 257 -8.70 7.15 -27.50
N THR A 258 -9.21 8.25 -26.97
CA THR A 258 -8.64 9.60 -27.15
C THR A 258 -7.84 10.09 -25.94
N LEU A 259 -7.77 9.30 -24.86
CA LEU A 259 -6.97 9.63 -23.69
C LEU A 259 -5.49 9.80 -24.05
N VAL A 260 -4.81 10.71 -23.37
CA VAL A 260 -3.37 10.94 -23.48
C VAL A 260 -2.70 10.81 -22.12
N GLU A 261 -1.39 10.61 -22.09
CA GLU A 261 -0.64 10.41 -20.83
C GLU A 261 -0.82 11.55 -19.82
N SER A 262 -0.88 12.80 -20.28
CA SER A 262 -1.13 13.97 -19.43
C SER A 262 -2.53 14.03 -18.83
N ASP A 263 -3.43 13.11 -19.19
CA ASP A 263 -4.75 12.96 -18.56
C ASP A 263 -4.69 12.15 -17.25
N ILE A 264 -3.56 11.52 -16.94
CA ILE A 264 -3.34 10.80 -15.68
C ILE A 264 -3.31 11.80 -14.52
N GLN A 265 -4.08 11.49 -13.48
CA GLN A 265 -4.14 12.25 -12.23
C GLN A 265 -3.86 11.26 -11.10
N PRO A 266 -2.62 11.11 -10.62
CA PRO A 266 -2.30 9.96 -9.78
C PRO A 266 -2.80 10.07 -8.33
N TYR A 267 -3.14 11.26 -7.84
CA TYR A 267 -3.53 11.47 -6.44
C TYR A 267 -5.02 11.74 -6.33
N GLN A 268 -5.79 10.67 -6.13
CA GLN A 268 -7.23 10.76 -5.98
C GLN A 268 -7.58 11.25 -4.58
N MET A 269 -8.53 12.19 -4.48
CA MET A 269 -8.97 12.71 -3.20
C MET A 269 -10.15 11.89 -2.68
N ALA A 270 -9.90 11.06 -1.68
CA ALA A 270 -10.94 10.40 -0.91
C ALA A 270 -11.56 11.41 0.07
N GLN A 271 -12.88 11.35 0.23
CA GLN A 271 -13.63 12.15 1.18
C GLN A 271 -14.45 11.22 2.08
N VAL A 272 -14.39 11.45 3.39
CA VAL A 272 -15.20 10.74 4.39
C VAL A 272 -16.05 11.76 5.14
N THR A 273 -17.35 11.52 5.21
CA THR A 273 -18.32 12.40 5.86
C THR A 273 -19.12 11.62 6.89
N MET A 274 -19.21 12.17 8.09
CA MET A 274 -20.06 11.62 9.13
C MET A 274 -21.52 12.01 8.88
N VAL A 275 -22.41 11.01 8.85
CA VAL A 275 -23.84 11.19 8.69
C VAL A 275 -24.60 10.53 9.83
N ASP A 276 -25.75 11.10 10.18
CA ASP A 276 -26.69 10.49 11.12
C ASP A 276 -27.18 9.14 10.57
N ALA A 277 -27.14 8.09 11.41
CA ALA A 277 -27.38 6.72 10.96
C ALA A 277 -28.80 6.47 10.46
N ASP A 278 -29.79 7.16 11.03
CA ASP A 278 -31.21 6.95 10.75
C ASP A 278 -31.71 7.83 9.60
N THR A 279 -31.26 9.09 9.56
CA THR A 279 -31.74 10.09 8.60
C THR A 279 -30.82 10.28 7.40
N GLY A 280 -29.56 9.84 7.47
CA GLY A 280 -28.55 10.03 6.43
C GLY A 280 -28.13 11.50 6.24
N LYS A 281 -28.53 12.40 7.13
CA LYS A 281 -28.15 13.82 7.06
C LYS A 281 -26.73 14.02 7.57
N PRO A 282 -25.93 14.93 6.98
CA PRO A 282 -24.61 15.25 7.49
C PRO A 282 -24.65 15.75 8.93
N VAL A 283 -23.73 15.25 9.76
CA VAL A 283 -23.50 15.77 11.11
C VAL A 283 -22.78 17.10 10.98
N LEU A 284 -23.25 18.12 11.69
CA LEU A 284 -22.65 19.46 11.66
C LEU A 284 -21.69 19.63 12.83
N ASP A 285 -20.49 20.11 12.52
CA ASP A 285 -19.47 20.51 13.47
C ASP A 285 -19.91 21.78 14.21
N SER A 286 -19.80 21.77 15.54
CA SER A 286 -20.30 22.85 16.41
C SER A 286 -19.46 24.13 16.31
N HIS A 287 -18.17 24.00 15.98
CA HIS A 287 -17.24 25.12 15.85
C HIS A 287 -17.45 25.90 14.55
N SER A 288 -17.66 25.18 13.44
CA SER A 288 -17.71 25.75 12.09
C SER A 288 -19.12 25.83 11.48
N GLY A 289 -20.08 25.06 12.01
CA GLY A 289 -21.42 24.90 11.45
C GLY A 289 -21.45 24.14 10.11
N LYS A 290 -20.35 23.51 9.71
CA LYS A 290 -20.21 22.78 8.45
C LYS A 290 -20.33 21.26 8.69
N PRO A 291 -20.62 20.46 7.65
CA PRO A 291 -20.54 19.01 7.76
C PRO A 291 -19.18 18.54 8.28
N VAL A 292 -19.17 17.57 9.20
CA VAL A 292 -17.97 16.84 9.64
C VAL A 292 -17.50 15.99 8.46
N SER A 293 -16.52 16.50 7.72
CA SER A 293 -16.02 15.91 6.48
C SER A 293 -14.54 16.17 6.32
N PHE A 294 -13.78 15.12 6.04
CA PHE A 294 -12.34 15.15 5.91
C PHE A 294 -11.90 14.50 4.60
N VAL A 295 -10.69 14.85 4.17
CA VAL A 295 -10.11 14.35 2.93
C VAL A 295 -8.80 13.62 3.20
N GLY A 296 -8.45 12.75 2.28
CA GLY A 296 -7.16 12.07 2.23
C GLY A 296 -6.78 11.71 0.80
N THR A 297 -5.51 11.36 0.61
CA THR A 297 -4.98 11.00 -0.70
C THR A 297 -4.98 9.50 -0.90
N SER A 298 -5.57 9.02 -1.98
CA SER A 298 -5.47 7.64 -2.48
C SER A 298 -4.66 7.64 -3.79
N PRO A 299 -3.33 7.46 -3.74
CA PRO A 299 -2.54 7.42 -4.96
C PRO A 299 -2.83 6.15 -5.75
N ILE A 300 -2.92 6.33 -7.06
CA ILE A 300 -3.02 5.28 -8.05
C ILE A 300 -2.44 5.80 -9.36
N ASP A 301 -1.48 5.11 -9.96
CA ASP A 301 -0.85 5.54 -11.20
C ASP A 301 -0.70 4.36 -12.18
N ILE A 302 -0.21 4.61 -13.40
CA ILE A 302 -0.01 3.61 -14.44
C ILE A 302 1.49 3.44 -14.71
N PRO A 303 2.01 2.20 -14.79
CA PRO A 303 3.39 1.97 -15.15
C PRO A 303 3.68 2.41 -16.60
N ASN A 304 4.81 3.09 -16.82
CA ASN A 304 5.13 3.66 -18.12
C ASN A 304 5.87 2.67 -19.05
N CYS A 305 5.34 1.45 -19.15
CA CYS A 305 5.92 0.39 -19.97
C CYS A 305 6.00 0.80 -21.45
N ALA A 306 5.09 1.69 -21.90
CA ALA A 306 4.97 2.11 -23.29
C ALA A 306 6.21 2.85 -23.81
N ASN A 307 6.91 3.60 -22.96
CA ASN A 307 8.12 4.32 -23.36
C ASN A 307 9.27 3.40 -23.80
N CYS A 308 9.22 2.11 -23.47
CA CYS A 308 10.21 1.12 -23.93
C CYS A 308 9.58 0.05 -24.84
N HIS A 309 8.42 -0.48 -24.47
CA HIS A 309 7.82 -1.66 -25.10
C HIS A 309 6.96 -1.34 -26.34
N SER A 310 6.68 -0.07 -26.63
CA SER A 310 5.96 0.33 -27.83
C SER A 310 6.86 0.81 -28.98
N ASN A 311 8.19 0.70 -28.81
CA ASN A 311 9.18 1.18 -29.78
C ASN A 311 10.40 0.24 -29.87
N ASP A 312 11.40 0.63 -30.64
CA ASP A 312 12.58 -0.20 -30.91
C ASP A 312 13.52 -0.35 -29.68
N THR A 313 13.34 0.43 -28.59
CA THR A 313 14.17 0.36 -27.38
C THR A 313 14.09 -1.01 -26.70
N ALA A 314 12.87 -1.55 -26.47
CA ALA A 314 12.73 -2.91 -25.95
C ALA A 314 12.75 -3.97 -27.06
N ASN A 315 12.25 -3.61 -28.26
CA ASN A 315 11.93 -4.59 -29.29
C ASN A 315 13.09 -4.89 -30.26
N GLY A 316 13.98 -3.92 -30.49
CA GLY A 316 14.98 -3.95 -31.56
C GLY A 316 14.37 -4.30 -32.91
N ASP A 317 15.16 -4.94 -33.77
CA ASP A 317 14.68 -5.44 -35.08
C ASP A 317 13.94 -6.78 -34.98
N LYS A 318 14.01 -7.46 -33.83
CA LYS A 318 13.54 -8.84 -33.67
C LYS A 318 12.03 -8.91 -33.48
N TYR A 319 11.49 -8.14 -32.54
CA TYR A 319 10.08 -8.22 -32.15
C TYR A 319 9.30 -7.15 -32.91
N THR A 320 8.27 -7.56 -33.66
CA THR A 320 7.62 -6.65 -34.63
C THR A 320 6.09 -6.69 -34.57
N LEU A 321 5.49 -7.59 -33.78
CA LEU A 321 4.04 -7.71 -33.69
C LEU A 321 3.40 -6.46 -33.07
N TYR A 322 4.13 -5.79 -32.16
CA TYR A 322 3.70 -4.52 -31.57
C TYR A 322 3.39 -3.44 -32.63
N LYS A 323 4.13 -3.40 -33.75
CA LYS A 323 3.91 -2.44 -34.85
C LYS A 323 2.55 -2.65 -35.51
N GLN A 324 2.13 -3.90 -35.65
CA GLN A 324 0.83 -4.27 -36.23
C GLN A 324 -0.31 -3.90 -35.28
N GLU A 325 -0.16 -4.20 -33.99
CA GLU A 325 -1.12 -3.82 -32.94
C GLU A 325 -1.32 -2.31 -32.91
N ARG A 326 -0.22 -1.56 -32.87
CA ARG A 326 -0.24 -0.10 -32.88
C ARG A 326 -0.99 0.45 -34.09
N ALA A 327 -0.67 -0.05 -35.29
CA ALA A 327 -1.30 0.39 -36.54
C ALA A 327 -2.82 0.14 -36.55
N PHE A 328 -3.27 -1.01 -36.03
CA PHE A 328 -4.69 -1.33 -35.89
C PHE A 328 -5.43 -0.28 -35.04
N TRP A 329 -4.95 -0.01 -33.83
CA TRP A 329 -5.59 0.95 -32.93
C TRP A 329 -5.55 2.39 -33.46
N LYS A 330 -4.44 2.80 -34.09
CA LYS A 330 -4.37 4.09 -34.80
C LYS A 330 -5.42 4.18 -35.91
N GLY A 331 -5.65 3.10 -36.66
CA GLY A 331 -6.68 3.02 -37.69
C GLY A 331 -8.11 3.20 -37.17
N LEU A 332 -8.34 2.88 -35.88
CA LEU A 332 -9.60 3.11 -35.18
C LEU A 332 -9.73 4.51 -34.56
N GLY A 333 -8.73 5.38 -34.75
CA GLY A 333 -8.71 6.73 -34.22
C GLY A 333 -8.15 6.85 -32.80
N ALA A 334 -7.42 5.84 -32.31
CA ALA A 334 -6.75 5.93 -31.01
C ALA A 334 -5.67 7.03 -31.00
N SER A 335 -5.51 7.68 -29.84
CA SER A 335 -4.34 8.51 -29.54
C SER A 335 -3.06 7.70 -29.68
N ASP A 336 -1.91 8.37 -29.83
CA ASP A 336 -0.64 7.65 -29.86
C ASP A 336 -0.37 6.90 -28.56
N TRP A 337 -0.75 7.48 -27.44
CA TRP A 337 -0.59 6.87 -26.13
C TRP A 337 -1.40 5.57 -25.99
N ILE A 338 -2.69 5.59 -26.30
CA ILE A 338 -3.54 4.38 -26.24
C ILE A 338 -3.06 3.29 -27.21
N ALA A 339 -2.68 3.67 -28.43
CA ALA A 339 -2.14 2.71 -29.38
C ALA A 339 -0.81 2.10 -28.91
N ASN A 340 0.04 2.89 -28.24
CA ASN A 340 1.30 2.42 -27.66
C ASN A 340 1.07 1.48 -26.47
N LEU A 341 0.08 1.75 -25.62
CA LEU A 341 -0.27 0.86 -24.51
C LEU A 341 -0.75 -0.51 -25.00
N LYS A 342 -1.64 -0.54 -25.99
CA LYS A 342 -2.09 -1.81 -26.60
C LYS A 342 -0.92 -2.56 -27.25
N ALA A 343 -0.03 -1.86 -27.95
CA ALA A 343 1.16 -2.44 -28.55
C ALA A 343 2.14 -3.01 -27.51
N THR A 344 2.23 -2.37 -26.35
CA THR A 344 3.10 -2.78 -25.24
C THR A 344 2.76 -4.17 -24.73
N SER A 345 1.48 -4.49 -24.56
CA SER A 345 1.06 -5.84 -24.15
C SER A 345 1.53 -6.90 -25.15
N ILE A 346 1.43 -6.63 -26.46
CA ILE A 346 1.92 -7.56 -27.49
C ILE A 346 3.44 -7.70 -27.45
N SER A 347 4.18 -6.60 -27.29
CA SER A 347 5.64 -6.64 -27.13
C SER A 347 6.06 -7.51 -25.94
N ILE A 348 5.46 -7.28 -24.77
CA ILE A 348 5.78 -8.03 -23.54
C ILE A 348 5.51 -9.52 -23.73
N LEU A 349 4.36 -9.89 -24.30
CA LEU A 349 3.99 -11.29 -24.53
C LEU A 349 4.88 -11.95 -25.60
N GLU A 350 5.24 -11.25 -26.67
CA GLU A 350 6.16 -11.76 -27.72
C GLU A 350 7.54 -12.05 -27.14
N MET A 351 8.05 -11.14 -26.31
CA MET A 351 9.32 -11.33 -25.60
C MET A 351 9.24 -12.46 -24.58
N HIS A 352 8.10 -12.62 -23.89
CA HIS A 352 7.90 -13.67 -22.90
C HIS A 352 7.86 -15.05 -23.56
N ASP A 353 7.14 -15.21 -24.67
CA ASP A 353 7.11 -16.45 -25.45
C ASP A 353 8.50 -16.84 -25.94
N ASP A 354 9.26 -15.89 -26.49
CA ASP A 354 10.62 -16.13 -26.99
C ASP A 354 11.61 -16.50 -25.88
N LYS A 355 11.62 -15.75 -24.77
CA LYS A 355 12.64 -15.90 -23.71
C LYS A 355 12.31 -17.00 -22.71
N ASN A 356 11.04 -17.19 -22.39
CA ASN A 356 10.59 -18.12 -21.35
C ASN A 356 9.87 -19.34 -21.92
N GLY A 357 9.48 -19.31 -23.20
CA GLY A 357 8.89 -20.46 -23.86
C GLY A 357 7.43 -20.70 -23.59
N THR A 358 6.71 -19.66 -23.20
CA THR A 358 5.25 -19.63 -23.25
C THR A 358 4.76 -19.57 -24.69
N ASP A 359 3.45 -19.69 -24.85
CA ASP A 359 2.76 -19.65 -26.14
C ASP A 359 1.56 -18.69 -26.11
N PHE A 360 1.66 -17.60 -25.36
CA PHE A 360 0.60 -16.62 -25.16
C PHE A 360 0.11 -15.99 -26.46
N LEU A 361 0.99 -15.79 -27.44
CA LEU A 361 0.65 -15.22 -28.75
C LEU A 361 0.39 -16.26 -29.84
N LYS A 362 0.38 -17.57 -29.53
CA LYS A 362 0.16 -18.63 -30.52
C LYS A 362 -1.14 -18.48 -31.30
N ASN A 363 -2.19 -17.97 -30.66
CA ASN A 363 -3.50 -17.75 -31.25
C ASN A 363 -3.76 -16.30 -31.65
N TYR A 364 -2.74 -15.43 -31.62
CA TYR A 364 -2.88 -14.00 -31.88
C TYR A 364 -3.45 -13.73 -33.28
N LYS A 365 -4.59 -13.04 -33.32
CA LYS A 365 -5.37 -12.79 -34.55
C LYS A 365 -5.05 -11.41 -35.10
N ALA A 366 -3.86 -11.27 -35.69
CA ALA A 366 -3.34 -10.01 -36.19
C ALA A 366 -4.31 -9.29 -37.17
N ASN A 367 -5.01 -10.06 -38.01
CA ASN A 367 -5.92 -9.52 -39.04
C ASN A 367 -7.40 -9.44 -38.60
N SER A 368 -7.71 -9.74 -37.33
CA SER A 368 -9.06 -9.63 -36.80
C SER A 368 -9.51 -8.18 -36.70
N ARG A 369 -10.82 -7.94 -36.79
CA ARG A 369 -11.47 -6.66 -36.47
C ARG A 369 -11.95 -6.57 -35.02
N ASP A 370 -11.60 -7.55 -34.19
CA ASP A 370 -11.96 -7.58 -32.79
C ASP A 370 -11.34 -6.41 -32.04
N VAL A 371 -12.17 -5.63 -31.35
CA VAL A 371 -11.78 -4.45 -30.58
C VAL A 371 -11.76 -4.73 -29.07
N SER A 372 -12.08 -5.96 -28.65
CA SER A 372 -11.99 -6.37 -27.26
C SER A 372 -10.61 -6.96 -26.95
N ASN A 373 -10.29 -8.11 -27.54
CA ASN A 373 -9.04 -8.84 -27.32
C ASN A 373 -8.63 -9.56 -28.62
N ARG A 374 -7.38 -9.38 -29.06
CA ARG A 374 -6.84 -10.03 -30.26
C ARG A 374 -5.87 -11.18 -29.99
N LEU A 375 -5.66 -11.59 -28.74
CA LEU A 375 -4.86 -12.77 -28.37
C LEU A 375 -5.46 -14.10 -28.85
N GLY A 376 -6.78 -14.14 -29.07
CA GLY A 376 -7.47 -15.38 -29.43
C GLY A 376 -7.55 -16.40 -28.28
N ARG A 377 -7.43 -15.91 -27.04
CA ARG A 377 -7.54 -16.62 -25.75
C ARG A 377 -7.89 -15.62 -24.65
N ASP A 378 -8.13 -16.09 -23.43
CA ASP A 378 -8.27 -15.21 -22.26
C ASP A 378 -7.02 -14.36 -22.05
N PRO A 379 -7.15 -13.16 -21.44
CA PRO A 379 -6.04 -12.35 -21.01
C PRO A 379 -5.01 -13.13 -20.16
N VAL A 380 -3.76 -12.72 -20.23
CA VAL A 380 -2.68 -13.30 -19.42
C VAL A 380 -2.62 -12.60 -18.08
N LEU A 381 -2.96 -13.33 -17.01
CA LEU A 381 -2.83 -12.86 -15.63
C LEU A 381 -1.53 -13.44 -15.06
N CYS A 382 -0.53 -12.59 -14.83
CA CYS A 382 0.82 -13.01 -14.43
C CYS A 382 0.83 -13.89 -13.17
N GLN A 383 -0.01 -13.54 -12.19
CA GLN A 383 -0.11 -14.22 -10.91
C GLN A 383 -0.76 -15.61 -10.99
N LYS A 384 -1.36 -16.00 -12.13
CA LYS A 384 -1.76 -17.40 -12.36
C LYS A 384 -0.55 -18.33 -12.53
N CYS A 385 0.66 -17.80 -12.67
CA CYS A 385 1.91 -18.56 -12.76
C CYS A 385 2.97 -18.12 -11.75
N HIS A 386 3.07 -16.82 -11.48
CA HIS A 386 4.06 -16.25 -10.58
C HIS A 386 3.44 -16.01 -9.19
N ALA A 387 4.13 -16.44 -8.12
CA ALA A 387 3.77 -15.97 -6.78
C ALA A 387 3.93 -14.45 -6.66
N ASP A 388 3.04 -13.86 -5.87
CA ASP A 388 2.99 -12.44 -5.58
C ASP A 388 2.31 -12.20 -4.24
N ASN A 389 3.13 -11.91 -3.22
CA ASN A 389 2.64 -11.65 -1.87
C ASN A 389 1.76 -10.40 -1.80
N VAL A 390 1.88 -9.45 -2.76
CA VAL A 390 1.06 -8.23 -2.79
C VAL A 390 -0.42 -8.53 -2.79
N ILE A 391 -0.82 -9.54 -3.56
CA ILE A 391 -2.23 -9.96 -3.68
C ILE A 391 -2.53 -11.25 -2.94
N GLY A 392 -1.58 -11.80 -2.18
CA GLY A 392 -1.75 -13.05 -1.43
C GLY A 392 -1.67 -14.33 -2.29
N VAL A 393 -1.08 -14.28 -3.49
CA VAL A 393 -0.76 -15.49 -4.26
C VAL A 393 0.59 -16.03 -3.79
N LEU A 394 0.58 -17.03 -2.91
CA LEU A 394 1.79 -17.48 -2.21
C LEU A 394 2.55 -18.60 -2.92
N SER A 395 2.02 -19.11 -4.04
CA SER A 395 2.55 -20.27 -4.75
C SER A 395 2.81 -19.97 -6.23
N SER A 396 4.06 -20.10 -6.66
CA SER A 396 4.42 -20.14 -8.08
C SER A 396 4.17 -21.53 -8.68
N LYS A 397 3.91 -21.55 -9.99
CA LYS A 397 3.97 -22.77 -10.82
C LYS A 397 5.41 -23.14 -11.13
N THR A 398 5.60 -24.33 -11.70
CA THR A 398 6.87 -24.79 -12.25
C THR A 398 6.90 -24.68 -13.77
N HIS A 399 8.10 -24.62 -14.34
CA HIS A 399 8.33 -24.74 -15.78
C HIS A 399 9.50 -25.68 -16.07
N LYS A 400 9.54 -26.27 -17.25
CA LYS A 400 10.71 -27.03 -17.70
C LYS A 400 11.70 -26.07 -18.36
N ASP A 401 12.91 -25.99 -17.83
CA ASP A 401 13.99 -25.23 -18.45
C ASP A 401 14.32 -25.83 -19.83
N LYS A 402 14.30 -24.99 -20.86
CA LYS A 402 14.47 -25.44 -22.25
C LYS A 402 15.87 -25.98 -22.54
N LYS A 403 16.89 -25.57 -21.78
CA LYS A 403 18.28 -25.94 -22.02
C LYS A 403 18.67 -27.24 -21.33
N THR A 404 18.18 -27.43 -20.11
CA THR A 404 18.54 -28.54 -19.21
C THR A 404 17.45 -29.60 -19.09
N GLY A 405 16.20 -29.26 -19.46
CA GLY A 405 15.03 -30.11 -19.31
C GLY A 405 14.55 -30.29 -17.87
N LYS A 406 15.21 -29.63 -16.90
CA LYS A 406 14.84 -29.72 -15.48
C LYS A 406 13.59 -28.91 -15.20
N GLU A 407 12.77 -29.42 -14.29
CA GLU A 407 11.66 -28.66 -13.75
C GLU A 407 12.19 -27.66 -12.72
N GLU A 408 11.86 -26.38 -12.91
CA GLU A 408 12.29 -25.26 -12.10
C GLU A 408 11.07 -24.45 -11.65
N LEU A 409 11.15 -23.92 -10.43
CA LEU A 409 10.12 -23.04 -9.90
C LEU A 409 10.15 -21.70 -10.63
N ILE A 410 9.00 -21.22 -11.08
CA ILE A 410 8.88 -19.89 -11.66
C ILE A 410 9.17 -18.84 -10.56
N PRO A 411 10.11 -17.90 -10.78
CA PRO A 411 10.41 -16.87 -9.78
C PRO A 411 9.17 -16.01 -9.51
N PRO A 412 8.99 -15.50 -8.28
CA PRO A 412 7.88 -14.60 -7.97
C PRO A 412 7.92 -13.35 -8.87
N LEU A 413 6.76 -12.76 -9.13
CA LEU A 413 6.59 -11.72 -10.14
C LEU A 413 7.53 -10.53 -9.90
N THR A 414 7.62 -10.11 -8.65
CA THR A 414 8.52 -9.03 -8.21
C THR A 414 9.97 -9.36 -8.58
N GLN A 415 10.48 -10.57 -8.31
CA GLN A 415 11.84 -10.95 -8.68
C GLN A 415 12.03 -11.00 -10.20
N ALA A 416 11.06 -11.58 -10.91
CA ALA A 416 11.13 -11.77 -12.36
C ALA A 416 11.27 -10.42 -13.09
N ILE A 417 10.45 -9.43 -12.71
CA ILE A 417 10.48 -8.09 -13.30
C ILE A 417 11.78 -7.38 -12.94
N HIS A 418 12.14 -7.30 -11.66
CA HIS A 418 13.33 -6.54 -11.23
C HIS A 418 14.62 -7.11 -11.79
N THR A 419 14.78 -8.44 -11.79
CA THR A 419 16.01 -9.08 -12.29
C THR A 419 16.23 -8.75 -13.76
N VAL A 420 15.19 -8.76 -14.60
CA VAL A 420 15.32 -8.45 -16.03
C VAL A 420 15.67 -6.98 -16.23
N HIS A 421 14.90 -6.07 -15.64
CA HIS A 421 15.03 -4.63 -15.91
C HIS A 421 16.29 -4.04 -15.28
N GLN A 422 16.57 -4.32 -14.01
CA GLN A 422 17.77 -3.79 -13.35
C GLN A 422 19.05 -4.35 -13.97
N THR A 423 19.04 -5.58 -14.48
CA THR A 423 20.21 -6.12 -15.19
C THR A 423 20.36 -5.47 -16.56
N LYS A 424 19.29 -5.43 -17.37
CA LYS A 424 19.40 -5.09 -18.80
C LYS A 424 19.31 -3.60 -19.10
N ALA A 425 18.58 -2.86 -18.29
CA ALA A 425 18.36 -1.43 -18.43
C ALA A 425 18.38 -0.77 -17.05
N PRO A 426 19.54 -0.74 -16.36
CA PRO A 426 19.66 -0.10 -15.05
C PRO A 426 19.51 1.42 -15.08
N LEU A 427 19.63 2.04 -16.27
CA LEU A 427 19.39 3.47 -16.47
C LEU A 427 20.04 4.37 -15.40
N PRO A 428 21.35 4.25 -15.12
CA PRO A 428 21.95 5.02 -14.04
C PRO A 428 22.01 6.52 -14.36
N ASP A 429 22.03 7.34 -13.32
CA ASP A 429 22.44 8.74 -13.37
C ASP A 429 23.97 8.90 -13.23
N SER A 430 24.44 10.15 -13.19
CA SER A 430 25.87 10.46 -13.05
C SER A 430 26.48 10.02 -11.71
N HIS A 431 25.64 9.70 -10.72
CA HIS A 431 26.02 9.21 -9.40
C HIS A 431 25.83 7.69 -9.26
N GLY A 432 25.47 6.98 -10.33
CA GLY A 432 25.27 5.54 -10.34
C GLY A 432 23.95 5.08 -9.72
N ARG A 433 22.97 5.97 -9.49
CA ARG A 433 21.62 5.61 -9.02
C ARG A 433 20.76 5.18 -10.19
N THR A 434 20.06 4.06 -10.06
CA THR A 434 19.15 3.55 -11.09
C THR A 434 17.89 4.43 -11.24
N ALA A 435 17.55 4.83 -12.46
CA ALA A 435 16.25 5.44 -12.79
C ALA A 435 15.19 4.39 -13.14
N ALA A 436 15.58 3.11 -13.28
CA ALA A 436 14.67 2.05 -13.73
C ALA A 436 13.47 1.82 -12.79
N CYS A 437 13.57 2.28 -11.53
CA CYS A 437 12.43 2.30 -10.60
C CYS A 437 11.25 3.10 -11.16
N GLN A 438 11.50 4.36 -11.57
CA GLN A 438 10.45 5.27 -12.06
C GLN A 438 10.01 4.99 -13.51
N ALA A 439 10.64 4.02 -14.18
CA ALA A 439 10.12 3.51 -15.46
C ALA A 439 8.83 2.70 -15.28
N CYS A 440 8.65 2.08 -14.12
CA CYS A 440 7.48 1.27 -13.80
C CYS A 440 6.70 1.80 -12.61
N HIS A 441 7.38 2.31 -11.58
CA HIS A 441 6.72 2.84 -10.39
C HIS A 441 6.17 4.24 -10.65
N PRO A 442 5.11 4.62 -9.92
CA PRO A 442 4.38 5.87 -10.15
C PRO A 442 5.27 7.11 -10.18
N ALA A 443 5.16 7.85 -11.27
CA ALA A 443 6.03 8.98 -11.63
C ALA A 443 5.25 10.20 -12.16
N HIS A 444 3.95 10.07 -12.44
CA HIS A 444 3.15 11.18 -12.95
C HIS A 444 2.87 12.21 -11.85
N ARG A 445 2.52 13.43 -12.28
CA ARG A 445 2.18 14.56 -11.39
C ARG A 445 0.68 14.80 -11.39
N GLN A 446 0.15 15.38 -10.29
CA GLN A 446 -1.27 15.73 -10.23
C GLN A 446 -1.68 16.73 -11.30
N ASP A 447 -0.81 17.62 -11.75
CA ASP A 447 -1.16 18.64 -12.74
C ASP A 447 -1.13 18.14 -14.19
N GLY A 448 -0.76 16.87 -14.42
CA GLY A 448 -0.62 16.28 -15.75
C GLY A 448 0.59 16.81 -16.54
N ASN A 449 1.45 17.66 -15.94
CA ASN A 449 2.65 18.12 -16.61
C ASN A 449 3.67 16.99 -16.70
N MET A 450 4.29 16.83 -17.88
CA MET A 450 5.31 15.83 -18.16
C MET A 450 6.73 16.43 -18.15
N ASP A 451 6.88 17.75 -17.95
CA ASP A 451 8.18 18.38 -17.77
C ASP A 451 8.89 17.82 -16.53
N GLY A 452 10.15 17.39 -16.71
CA GLY A 452 10.93 16.77 -15.63
C GLY A 452 10.56 15.31 -15.32
N TYR A 453 9.75 14.66 -16.18
CA TYR A 453 9.45 13.24 -16.03
C TYR A 453 10.74 12.38 -16.19
N PRO A 454 10.97 11.34 -15.35
CA PRO A 454 12.25 10.62 -15.28
C PRO A 454 12.66 9.88 -16.56
N ILE A 455 11.68 9.36 -17.30
CA ILE A 455 11.92 8.50 -18.47
C ILE A 455 11.41 9.16 -19.74
N THR A 456 12.29 9.32 -20.73
CA THR A 456 11.94 9.92 -22.01
C THR A 456 10.96 9.04 -22.81
N PRO A 457 10.23 9.59 -23.80
CA PRO A 457 9.33 8.80 -24.65
C PRO A 457 10.00 7.66 -25.44
N ASP A 458 11.32 7.72 -25.63
CA ASP A 458 12.14 6.66 -26.23
C ASP A 458 12.80 5.73 -25.21
N GLY A 459 12.43 5.82 -23.93
CA GLY A 459 12.80 4.86 -22.89
C GLY A 459 14.19 5.07 -22.29
N LYS A 460 14.72 6.29 -22.34
CA LYS A 460 16.03 6.65 -21.77
C LYS A 460 15.85 7.36 -20.43
N ASN A 461 16.92 7.38 -19.64
CA ASN A 461 16.99 8.20 -18.44
C ASN A 461 17.14 9.68 -18.83
N ALA A 462 16.16 10.52 -18.49
CA ALA A 462 16.23 11.96 -18.73
C ALA A 462 17.35 12.65 -17.91
N TYR A 463 17.78 12.00 -16.82
CA TYR A 463 18.78 12.50 -15.86
C TYR A 463 20.09 11.69 -15.91
N ALA A 464 20.39 11.02 -17.03
CA ALA A 464 21.60 10.19 -17.17
C ALA A 464 22.89 10.95 -16.85
N ASP A 465 22.99 12.21 -17.29
CA ASP A 465 24.14 13.10 -17.05
C ASP A 465 23.93 14.03 -15.84
N ALA A 466 22.89 13.78 -15.03
CA ALA A 466 22.48 14.59 -13.90
C ALA A 466 22.22 13.70 -12.66
N ASP A 467 21.30 14.11 -11.79
CA ASP A 467 20.86 13.35 -10.61
C ASP A 467 19.38 13.00 -10.76
N ASN A 468 19.01 11.73 -10.61
CA ASN A 468 17.61 11.31 -10.75
C ASN A 468 16.68 11.99 -9.71
N ARG A 469 17.23 12.48 -8.59
CA ARG A 469 16.47 13.21 -7.57
C ARG A 469 15.98 14.59 -8.02
N ASP A 470 16.46 15.08 -9.16
CA ASP A 470 15.98 16.30 -9.80
C ASP A 470 14.71 16.08 -10.65
N ALA A 471 14.22 14.84 -10.72
CA ALA A 471 12.95 14.53 -11.35
C ALA A 471 11.77 15.27 -10.71
N ALA A 472 10.75 15.54 -11.50
CA ALA A 472 9.52 16.16 -11.04
C ALA A 472 8.38 15.13 -11.06
N GLY A 473 7.95 14.67 -9.88
CA GLY A 473 6.74 13.89 -9.71
C GLY A 473 6.92 12.41 -9.35
N GLY A 474 5.79 11.75 -9.20
CA GLY A 474 5.68 10.39 -8.72
C GLY A 474 5.33 10.27 -7.26
N CYS A 475 4.93 9.07 -6.86
CA CYS A 475 4.52 8.82 -5.48
C CYS A 475 5.65 9.00 -4.45
N PHE A 476 6.90 9.18 -4.89
CA PHE A 476 8.06 9.45 -4.04
C PHE A 476 8.67 10.84 -4.31
N VAL A 477 9.21 11.12 -5.51
CA VAL A 477 9.98 12.36 -5.73
C VAL A 477 9.09 13.61 -5.63
N GLY A 478 9.39 14.44 -4.64
CA GLY A 478 8.61 15.65 -4.35
C GLY A 478 7.27 15.37 -3.67
N ARG A 479 6.95 14.10 -3.38
CA ARG A 479 5.83 13.65 -2.53
C ARG A 479 6.27 12.98 -1.23
N ASP A 480 7.53 12.63 -1.06
CA ASP A 480 8.05 12.07 0.18
C ASP A 480 8.95 13.10 0.87
N VAL A 481 8.76 13.33 2.17
CA VAL A 481 9.60 14.24 2.97
C VAL A 481 11.09 13.91 2.86
N HIS A 482 11.44 12.63 2.70
CA HIS A 482 12.82 12.17 2.53
C HIS A 482 13.40 12.52 1.17
N SER A 483 12.57 12.91 0.21
CA SER A 483 12.96 13.38 -1.13
C SER A 483 12.71 14.88 -1.34
N ASN A 484 12.20 15.60 -0.32
CA ASN A 484 11.79 16.99 -0.42
C ASN A 484 12.94 17.94 -0.04
N PRO A 485 13.62 18.63 -1.00
CA PRO A 485 14.69 19.56 -0.69
C PRO A 485 14.23 20.80 0.11
N GLY A 486 12.91 20.99 0.24
CA GLY A 486 12.27 22.08 0.98
C GLY A 486 11.90 21.79 2.43
N LYS A 487 12.13 20.56 2.95
CA LYS A 487 11.70 20.09 4.30
C LYS A 487 11.96 21.08 5.44
N ASP A 488 13.05 21.86 5.38
CA ASP A 488 13.45 22.77 6.46
C ASP A 488 13.16 24.26 6.15
N ARG A 489 12.27 24.51 5.19
CA ARG A 489 11.99 25.85 4.64
C ARG A 489 10.53 26.08 4.31
N ASP A 490 9.68 25.10 4.56
CA ASP A 490 8.26 25.12 4.26
C ASP A 490 7.40 25.54 5.45
N GLY A 491 8.01 25.85 6.60
CA GLY A 491 7.34 26.35 7.80
C GLY A 491 6.81 25.26 8.75
N VAL A 492 7.23 24.00 8.56
CA VAL A 492 6.98 22.89 9.48
C VAL A 492 8.26 22.08 9.72
N GLU A 493 9.32 22.79 10.06
CA GLU A 493 10.63 22.23 10.36
C GLU A 493 10.53 21.22 11.52
N THR A 494 11.15 20.04 11.35
CA THR A 494 11.20 18.99 12.38
C THR A 494 12.61 18.44 12.49
N GLU A 495 13.04 18.11 13.69
CA GLU A 495 14.29 17.37 13.89
C GLU A 495 14.20 15.94 13.29
N GLU A 496 15.30 15.42 12.78
CA GLU A 496 15.31 14.09 12.15
C GLU A 496 15.51 12.94 13.14
N HIS A 497 16.11 13.19 14.31
CA HIS A 497 16.41 12.17 15.33
C HIS A 497 16.98 10.86 14.76
N LEU A 498 18.21 10.92 14.23
CA LEU A 498 18.81 9.84 13.46
C LEU A 498 19.69 8.89 14.31
N ASN A 499 19.65 7.60 13.98
CA ASN A 499 20.61 6.60 14.44
C ASN A 499 21.92 6.68 13.62
N ALA A 500 22.89 5.79 13.86
CA ALA A 500 24.18 5.82 13.17
C ALA A 500 24.09 5.64 11.63
N ILE A 501 23.14 4.82 11.15
CA ILE A 501 22.87 4.65 9.71
C ILE A 501 22.26 5.93 9.14
N GLY A 502 21.25 6.48 9.82
CA GLY A 502 20.60 7.71 9.42
C GLY A 502 21.56 8.89 9.34
N GLN A 503 22.43 9.06 10.34
CA GLN A 503 23.48 10.09 10.36
C GLN A 503 24.41 9.94 9.16
N TRP A 504 24.87 8.71 8.87
CA TRP A 504 25.71 8.46 7.71
C TRP A 504 24.98 8.80 6.39
N LEU A 505 23.72 8.41 6.25
CA LEU A 505 22.91 8.75 5.07
C LEU A 505 22.68 10.25 4.95
N GLN A 506 22.45 10.97 6.05
CA GLN A 506 22.30 12.42 6.05
C GLN A 506 23.58 13.11 5.56
N GLU A 507 24.74 12.69 6.05
CA GLU A 507 26.03 13.27 5.69
C GLU A 507 26.45 12.96 4.24
N ASN A 508 26.21 11.73 3.77
CA ASN A 508 26.81 11.21 2.55
C ASN A 508 25.85 11.12 1.35
N VAL A 509 24.53 11.14 1.60
CA VAL A 509 23.52 10.89 0.56
C VAL A 509 22.46 11.99 0.52
N SER A 510 21.70 12.14 1.62
CA SER A 510 20.51 13.00 1.68
C SER A 510 20.87 14.47 1.70
N GLN A 511 21.70 14.87 2.67
CA GLN A 511 22.09 16.26 2.94
C GLN A 511 20.92 17.24 3.19
N ILE A 512 19.72 16.72 3.47
CA ILE A 512 18.60 17.48 4.04
C ILE A 512 18.80 17.56 5.57
N GLY A 513 18.36 18.64 6.22
CA GLY A 513 18.45 18.78 7.68
C GLY A 513 19.79 19.26 8.22
N ASN A 514 20.86 19.25 7.41
CA ASN A 514 22.22 19.56 7.86
C ASN A 514 22.76 20.90 7.30
N GLY A 515 21.89 21.73 6.72
CA GLY A 515 22.24 23.03 6.14
C GLY A 515 22.99 22.97 4.80
N GLN A 516 23.18 21.80 4.20
CA GLN A 516 23.91 21.64 2.93
C GLN A 516 23.01 21.68 1.68
N ASN A 517 21.69 21.86 1.83
CA ASN A 517 20.72 21.92 0.73
C ASN A 517 20.75 20.67 -0.16
N GLY A 518 20.78 19.51 0.47
CA GLY A 518 20.76 18.24 -0.22
C GLY A 518 19.46 17.94 -0.96
N LYS A 519 19.47 16.82 -1.69
CA LYS A 519 18.35 16.37 -2.55
C LYS A 519 17.57 15.21 -1.95
N GLY A 520 17.89 14.81 -0.72
CA GLY A 520 17.21 13.71 -0.06
C GLY A 520 17.66 12.33 -0.50
N LEU A 521 16.92 11.31 -0.09
CA LEU A 521 17.17 9.91 -0.34
C LEU A 521 16.63 9.47 -1.71
N TRP A 522 17.18 8.37 -2.22
CA TRP A 522 16.65 7.67 -3.39
C TRP A 522 15.99 6.35 -2.98
N CYS A 523 15.18 5.77 -3.88
CA CYS A 523 14.42 4.54 -3.62
C CYS A 523 15.30 3.41 -3.05
N THR A 524 16.51 3.26 -3.58
CA THR A 524 17.45 2.20 -3.19
C THR A 524 18.14 2.44 -1.84
N ASN A 525 18.06 3.65 -1.28
CA ASN A 525 18.53 3.91 0.09
C ASN A 525 17.56 3.35 1.13
N CYS A 526 16.30 3.13 0.78
CA CYS A 526 15.28 2.51 1.63
C CYS A 526 15.06 1.03 1.26
N HIS A 527 14.97 0.72 -0.03
CA HIS A 527 14.76 -0.65 -0.53
C HIS A 527 16.09 -1.35 -0.82
N ASN A 528 16.76 -1.83 0.23
CA ASN A 528 18.09 -2.45 0.12
C ASN A 528 18.23 -3.77 0.91
N GLN A 529 19.39 -4.41 0.78
CA GLN A 529 19.71 -5.64 1.51
C GLN A 529 19.94 -5.38 3.01
N LEU A 530 20.42 -4.20 3.41
CA LEU A 530 20.70 -3.91 4.83
C LEU A 530 19.44 -4.00 5.69
N SER A 531 18.29 -3.51 5.23
CA SER A 531 17.02 -3.64 5.97
C SER A 531 16.68 -5.10 6.30
N ARG A 532 16.95 -6.05 5.38
CA ARG A 532 16.76 -7.50 5.60
C ARG A 532 17.72 -8.06 6.66
N GLU A 533 18.98 -7.66 6.58
CA GLU A 533 20.00 -8.07 7.56
C GLU A 533 19.65 -7.58 8.97
N LEU A 534 19.21 -6.32 9.08
CA LEU A 534 18.82 -5.75 10.35
C LEU A 534 17.55 -6.44 10.89
N TYR A 535 16.53 -6.64 10.04
CA TYR A 535 15.29 -7.35 10.41
C TYR A 535 15.54 -8.77 10.91
N GLN A 536 16.41 -9.54 10.24
CA GLN A 536 16.75 -10.90 10.65
C GLN A 536 17.27 -10.97 12.09
N ARG A 537 18.01 -9.94 12.54
CA ARG A 537 18.71 -9.93 13.83
C ARG A 537 17.90 -9.31 14.97
N ASP A 538 16.73 -8.76 14.68
CA ASP A 538 15.86 -8.22 15.73
C ASP A 538 15.24 -9.32 16.60
N ASN A 539 15.11 -9.07 17.88
CA ASN A 539 14.19 -9.74 18.79
C ASN A 539 13.82 -8.72 19.87
N LEU A 540 12.89 -7.84 19.50
CA LEU A 540 12.49 -6.67 20.28
C LEU A 540 11.62 -7.10 21.45
N GLU A 541 11.84 -6.47 22.60
CA GLU A 541 10.92 -6.53 23.75
C GLU A 541 9.96 -5.34 23.73
N ASN A 542 10.47 -4.16 23.37
CA ASN A 542 9.69 -2.96 23.09
C ASN A 542 10.37 -2.19 21.96
N ALA A 543 9.65 -2.01 20.85
CA ALA A 543 10.17 -1.36 19.64
C ALA A 543 10.39 0.15 19.84
N PHE A 544 9.45 0.86 20.48
CA PHE A 544 9.55 2.30 20.71
C PHE A 544 10.72 2.69 21.63
N LEU A 545 11.13 1.79 22.52
CA LEU A 545 12.30 1.99 23.39
C LEU A 545 13.56 1.29 22.86
N GLN A 546 13.46 0.54 21.76
CA GLN A 546 14.54 -0.26 21.18
C GLN A 546 15.20 -1.22 22.20
N THR A 547 14.39 -1.81 23.09
CA THR A 547 14.85 -2.84 24.04
C THR A 547 14.76 -4.24 23.44
N GLY A 548 15.48 -5.19 24.05
CA GLY A 548 15.70 -6.52 23.49
C GLY A 548 16.96 -6.57 22.61
N LYS A 549 16.94 -7.40 21.56
CA LYS A 549 18.07 -7.54 20.62
C LYS A 549 17.79 -6.75 19.35
N THR A 550 18.66 -5.80 19.02
CA THR A 550 18.64 -5.10 17.73
C THR A 550 20.01 -4.53 17.42
N LEU A 551 20.31 -4.36 16.12
CA LEU A 551 21.51 -3.65 15.65
C LEU A 551 21.27 -2.16 15.36
N ARG A 552 20.00 -1.72 15.28
CA ARG A 552 19.64 -0.35 14.86
C ARG A 552 20.08 0.75 15.83
N ASN A 553 20.36 0.38 17.08
CA ASN A 553 20.84 1.29 18.12
C ASN A 553 22.36 1.22 18.34
N LYS A 554 23.11 0.60 17.41
CA LYS A 554 24.57 0.39 17.52
C LYS A 554 25.35 1.32 16.60
N SER A 555 26.67 1.41 16.83
CA SER A 555 27.59 2.07 15.90
C SER A 555 27.68 1.31 14.57
N LEU A 556 28.14 1.98 13.51
CA LEU A 556 28.30 1.33 12.20
C LEU A 556 29.30 0.17 12.24
N GLU A 557 30.37 0.29 13.04
CA GLU A 557 31.36 -0.78 13.24
C GLU A 557 30.74 -2.01 13.89
N GLU A 558 29.90 -1.81 14.91
CA GLU A 558 29.15 -2.90 15.56
C GLU A 558 28.09 -3.49 14.62
N ILE A 559 27.43 -2.68 13.79
CA ILE A 559 26.49 -3.16 12.76
C ILE A 559 27.23 -4.04 11.76
N ALA A 560 28.34 -3.56 11.19
CA ALA A 560 29.15 -4.30 10.22
C ALA A 560 29.62 -5.63 10.80
N ALA A 561 30.13 -5.63 12.04
CA ALA A 561 30.53 -6.84 12.75
C ALA A 561 29.35 -7.77 13.03
N GLY A 562 28.22 -7.24 13.47
CA GLY A 562 27.00 -7.99 13.79
C GLY A 562 26.35 -8.64 12.57
N ILE A 563 26.50 -8.04 11.40
CA ILE A 563 26.06 -8.65 10.13
C ILE A 563 27.13 -9.52 9.47
N GLY A 564 28.40 -9.36 9.85
CA GLY A 564 29.52 -10.16 9.34
C GLY A 564 30.12 -9.63 8.03
N VAL A 565 30.13 -8.31 7.82
CA VAL A 565 30.68 -7.67 6.61
C VAL A 565 31.73 -6.61 6.94
N SER A 566 32.49 -6.18 5.93
CA SER A 566 33.40 -5.04 6.09
C SER A 566 32.63 -3.71 6.11
N MET A 567 33.25 -2.66 6.66
CA MET A 567 32.68 -1.32 6.62
C MET A 567 32.40 -0.82 5.19
N ASP A 568 33.26 -1.15 4.23
CA ASP A 568 33.04 -0.77 2.82
C ASP A 568 31.82 -1.48 2.23
N LYS A 569 31.62 -2.76 2.58
CA LYS A 569 30.43 -3.51 2.18
C LYS A 569 29.17 -2.95 2.83
N LEU A 570 29.22 -2.59 4.13
CA LEU A 570 28.10 -1.94 4.81
C LEU A 570 27.72 -0.61 4.12
N LYS A 571 28.71 0.23 3.79
CA LYS A 571 28.47 1.49 3.05
C LYS A 571 27.86 1.26 1.68
N ALA A 572 28.32 0.24 0.95
CA ALA A 572 27.73 -0.14 -0.33
C ALA A 572 26.27 -0.62 -0.19
N MET A 573 25.92 -1.27 0.93
CA MET A 573 24.54 -1.68 1.21
C MET A 573 23.64 -0.49 1.60
N MET A 574 24.19 0.55 2.24
CA MET A 574 23.45 1.79 2.59
C MET A 574 23.23 2.72 1.37
N ASP A 575 24.21 2.81 0.47
CA ASP A 575 24.10 3.59 -0.78
C ASP A 575 24.41 2.73 -2.02
N PRO A 576 23.52 1.77 -2.35
CA PRO A 576 23.76 0.82 -3.44
C PRO A 576 23.74 1.52 -4.80
N LYS A 577 24.77 1.26 -5.61
CA LYS A 577 24.97 1.82 -6.95
C LYS A 577 25.00 0.75 -8.03
N VAL A 578 24.65 1.15 -9.24
CA VAL A 578 24.79 0.35 -10.47
C VAL A 578 26.27 0.16 -10.79
N VAL A 579 26.65 -1.06 -11.19
CA VAL A 579 28.00 -1.40 -11.65
C VAL A 579 27.93 -1.90 -13.08
N LEU A 580 28.14 -1.00 -14.03
CA LEU A 580 27.99 -1.30 -15.46
C LEU A 580 29.10 -2.22 -16.00
N ASN A 581 28.70 -3.15 -16.87
CA ASN A 581 29.61 -3.89 -17.74
C ASN A 581 29.83 -3.15 -19.08
N ALA A 582 30.65 -3.71 -19.97
CA ALA A 582 30.97 -3.11 -21.27
C ALA A 582 29.76 -2.92 -22.23
N LYS A 583 28.61 -3.52 -21.91
CA LYS A 583 27.35 -3.40 -22.67
C LYS A 583 26.37 -2.41 -22.04
N GLY A 584 26.73 -1.75 -20.93
CA GLY A 584 25.83 -0.88 -20.18
C GLY A 584 24.77 -1.62 -19.36
N GLU A 585 24.98 -2.92 -19.11
CA GLU A 585 24.14 -3.72 -18.21
C GLU A 585 24.71 -3.68 -16.78
N ASP A 586 23.86 -3.74 -15.76
CA ASP A 586 24.35 -3.89 -14.38
C ASP A 586 24.98 -5.28 -14.18
N THR A 587 25.97 -5.38 -13.30
CA THR A 587 26.79 -6.58 -13.13
C THR A 587 26.33 -7.41 -11.93
N PRO A 588 25.74 -8.60 -12.14
CA PRO A 588 25.36 -9.50 -11.05
C PRO A 588 26.55 -9.84 -10.15
N GLY A 589 26.32 -9.83 -8.83
CA GLY A 589 27.33 -10.10 -7.82
C GLY A 589 28.32 -8.97 -7.54
N LYS A 590 28.21 -7.82 -8.24
CA LYS A 590 29.01 -6.61 -7.94
C LYS A 590 28.16 -5.44 -7.44
N SER A 591 26.95 -5.31 -7.96
CA SER A 591 25.99 -4.29 -7.55
C SER A 591 25.15 -4.79 -6.39
N GLU A 592 25.07 -4.00 -5.31
CA GLU A 592 24.18 -4.29 -4.18
C GLU A 592 22.70 -4.19 -4.58
N ILE A 593 22.37 -3.41 -5.62
CA ILE A 593 21.01 -3.31 -6.15
C ILE A 593 20.55 -4.68 -6.66
N LEU A 594 21.39 -5.37 -7.43
CA LEU A 594 21.07 -6.71 -7.93
C LEU A 594 21.15 -7.78 -6.85
N HIS A 595 21.99 -7.60 -5.83
CA HIS A 595 22.08 -8.56 -4.73
C HIS A 595 20.75 -8.71 -3.98
N THR A 596 19.97 -7.63 -3.80
CA THR A 596 18.61 -7.68 -3.23
C THR A 596 17.64 -8.58 -4.01
N TRP A 597 17.92 -8.87 -5.27
CA TRP A 597 17.11 -9.76 -6.13
C TRP A 597 17.78 -11.10 -6.42
N ALA A 598 19.02 -11.29 -5.96
CA ALA A 598 19.81 -12.48 -6.21
C ALA A 598 19.24 -13.71 -5.50
N LYS A 599 19.59 -14.89 -6.00
CA LYS A 599 19.14 -16.17 -5.44
C LYS A 599 19.79 -16.46 -4.08
N ASP A 600 21.03 -16.03 -3.89
CA ASP A 600 21.90 -16.29 -2.74
C ASP A 600 21.86 -15.19 -1.67
N ARG A 601 20.93 -14.24 -1.78
CA ARG A 601 20.72 -13.23 -0.73
C ARG A 601 20.15 -13.84 0.55
N LEU A 602 20.24 -13.12 1.66
CA LEU A 602 19.47 -13.43 2.85
C LEU A 602 17.97 -13.17 2.63
N VAL A 603 17.15 -14.18 2.94
CA VAL A 603 15.70 -14.08 3.11
C VAL A 603 15.42 -14.28 4.60
N PRO A 604 14.86 -13.28 5.31
CA PRO A 604 14.64 -13.41 6.75
C PRO A 604 13.68 -14.53 7.14
N ASP A 605 13.75 -14.94 8.41
CA ASP A 605 12.89 -15.96 8.99
C ASP A 605 11.45 -15.46 9.22
N ILE A 606 10.48 -16.35 8.97
CA ILE A 606 9.04 -16.06 9.09
C ILE A 606 8.45 -16.57 10.40
N ALA A 607 8.83 -17.77 10.83
CA ALA A 607 8.26 -18.45 11.99
C ALA A 607 9.17 -19.61 12.43
N VAL A 608 8.92 -20.14 13.63
CA VAL A 608 9.48 -21.41 14.10
C VAL A 608 8.48 -22.54 13.86
N ILE A 609 8.93 -23.64 13.27
CA ILE A 609 8.10 -24.82 12.99
C ILE A 609 8.61 -26.07 13.73
N ALA A 610 7.73 -27.04 13.92
CA ALA A 610 8.11 -28.37 14.38
C ALA A 610 8.79 -29.17 13.27
N LEU A 611 9.78 -29.97 13.64
CA LEU A 611 10.55 -30.84 12.74
C LEU A 611 10.31 -32.32 13.04
N LYS A 612 10.45 -33.15 12.00
CA LYS A 612 10.55 -34.61 12.09
C LYS A 612 11.77 -35.09 11.30
N GLY A 613 12.80 -35.54 12.00
CA GLY A 613 14.13 -35.74 11.43
C GLY A 613 14.71 -34.41 10.93
N ASN A 614 15.09 -34.38 9.65
CA ASN A 614 15.70 -33.20 9.01
C ASN A 614 14.68 -32.34 8.22
N GLY A 615 13.38 -32.64 8.31
CA GLY A 615 12.33 -31.95 7.56
C GLY A 615 11.20 -31.46 8.46
N PRO A 616 10.23 -30.70 7.91
CA PRO A 616 9.07 -30.23 8.66
C PRO A 616 8.22 -31.41 9.15
N LEU A 617 7.65 -31.26 10.35
CA LEU A 617 6.54 -32.12 10.77
C LEU A 617 5.31 -31.74 9.94
N VAL A 618 4.90 -32.65 9.06
CA VAL A 618 3.78 -32.46 8.13
C VAL A 618 2.59 -33.29 8.57
N HIS A 619 1.44 -32.65 8.61
CA HIS A 619 0.13 -33.28 8.72
C HIS A 619 -0.64 -33.09 7.41
N LYS A 620 -1.62 -33.95 7.22
CA LYS A 620 -2.62 -33.81 6.17
C LYS A 620 -3.97 -33.59 6.82
N ASP A 621 -4.73 -32.67 6.29
CA ASP A 621 -6.10 -32.42 6.70
C ASP A 621 -7.10 -33.33 5.98
N GLU A 622 -8.40 -33.01 6.04
CA GLU A 622 -9.48 -33.90 5.64
C GLU A 622 -9.52 -34.22 4.13
N ASP A 623 -9.00 -33.34 3.27
CA ASP A 623 -8.88 -33.55 1.82
C ASP A 623 -7.44 -33.82 1.36
N GLY A 624 -6.49 -33.82 2.29
CA GLY A 624 -5.13 -34.29 2.08
C GLY A 624 -4.12 -33.18 1.80
N ASP A 625 -4.52 -31.93 1.99
CA ASP A 625 -3.67 -30.76 1.89
C ASP A 625 -2.62 -30.75 3.01
N ILE A 626 -1.43 -30.29 2.62
CA ILE A 626 -0.25 -30.30 3.49
C ILE A 626 -0.36 -29.13 4.47
N ASN A 627 -0.18 -29.45 5.75
CA ASN A 627 -0.08 -28.46 6.81
C ASN A 627 1.14 -28.74 7.68
N VAL A 628 2.05 -27.77 7.76
CA VAL A 628 3.13 -27.74 8.76
C VAL A 628 2.59 -27.27 10.10
N VAL A 629 3.35 -27.49 11.17
CA VAL A 629 2.99 -27.05 12.53
C VAL A 629 3.83 -25.84 12.93
N PRO A 630 3.28 -24.60 12.87
CA PRO A 630 3.93 -23.44 13.46
C PRO A 630 3.92 -23.57 14.99
N LEU A 631 5.08 -23.38 15.61
CA LEU A 631 5.24 -23.36 17.07
C LEU A 631 5.28 -21.93 17.62
N SER A 632 5.76 -20.98 16.82
CA SER A 632 5.82 -19.57 17.18
C SER A 632 5.81 -18.69 15.93
N ALA A 633 5.01 -17.61 15.98
CA ALA A 633 5.03 -16.55 14.97
C ALA A 633 6.21 -15.58 15.15
N ASN A 634 6.85 -15.55 16.33
CA ASN A 634 8.13 -14.86 16.53
C ASN A 634 9.26 -15.82 16.09
N PRO A 635 9.96 -15.55 14.98
CA PRO A 635 11.04 -16.40 14.49
C PRO A 635 12.30 -16.33 15.36
N ALA A 636 12.44 -15.32 16.22
CA ALA A 636 13.60 -15.10 17.07
C ALA A 636 13.39 -15.55 18.53
N VAL A 637 12.26 -16.22 18.82
CA VAL A 637 11.99 -16.82 20.13
C VAL A 637 13.10 -17.81 20.53
N ASP A 638 13.32 -18.01 21.83
CA ASP A 638 14.17 -19.10 22.29
C ASP A 638 13.52 -20.45 21.94
N ILE A 639 14.02 -21.10 20.89
CA ILE A 639 13.49 -22.38 20.39
C ILE A 639 13.50 -23.45 21.48
N ALA A 640 14.47 -23.42 22.41
CA ALA A 640 14.55 -24.38 23.50
C ALA A 640 13.41 -24.23 24.53
N SER A 641 12.72 -23.08 24.53
CA SER A 641 11.57 -22.81 25.40
C SER A 641 10.23 -23.33 24.85
N LEU A 642 10.19 -23.76 23.58
CA LEU A 642 8.96 -24.17 22.93
C LEU A 642 8.61 -25.63 23.25
N ASP A 643 7.34 -25.87 23.53
CA ASP A 643 6.82 -27.23 23.65
C ASP A 643 6.72 -27.90 22.27
N LEU A 644 7.26 -29.11 22.16
CA LEU A 644 7.22 -29.88 20.93
C LEU A 644 5.96 -30.76 20.88
N PRO A 645 5.21 -30.78 19.77
CA PRO A 645 4.06 -31.65 19.60
C PRO A 645 4.48 -33.11 19.48
N GLU A 646 3.54 -34.04 19.68
CA GLU A 646 3.80 -35.47 19.56
C GLU A 646 4.37 -35.83 18.18
N GLY A 647 5.44 -36.62 18.18
CA GLY A 647 6.10 -37.07 16.95
C GLY A 647 7.09 -36.06 16.34
N ALA A 648 7.20 -34.84 16.90
CA ALA A 648 8.28 -33.93 16.58
C ALA A 648 9.59 -34.41 17.21
N THR A 649 10.69 -34.20 16.49
CA THR A 649 12.06 -34.50 16.95
C THR A 649 12.88 -33.25 17.19
N GLY A 650 12.32 -32.06 16.94
CA GLY A 650 12.97 -30.78 17.11
C GLY A 650 12.12 -29.62 16.57
N ALA A 651 12.71 -28.43 16.54
CA ALA A 651 12.12 -27.23 16.00
C ALA A 651 13.20 -26.36 15.35
N ALA A 652 12.82 -25.54 14.36
CA ALA A 652 13.71 -24.59 13.72
C ALA A 652 12.96 -23.37 13.19
N ALA A 653 13.61 -22.20 13.25
CA ALA A 653 13.21 -21.05 12.46
C ALA A 653 13.41 -21.35 10.97
N VAL A 654 12.49 -20.90 10.13
CA VAL A 654 12.54 -21.10 8.68
C VAL A 654 12.37 -19.77 7.95
N PRO A 655 13.00 -19.60 6.76
CA PRO A 655 12.89 -18.37 5.97
C PRO A 655 11.51 -18.24 5.34
N TYR A 656 11.12 -17.02 4.96
CA TYR A 656 9.90 -16.77 4.19
C TYR A 656 9.80 -17.65 2.93
N GLU A 657 10.92 -17.93 2.25
CA GLU A 657 10.91 -18.77 1.04
C GLU A 657 10.59 -20.25 1.31
N ALA A 658 10.62 -20.70 2.57
CA ALA A 658 10.12 -22.02 2.96
C ALA A 658 8.58 -22.06 3.04
N ALA A 659 7.95 -20.91 3.25
CA ALA A 659 6.50 -20.79 3.42
C ALA A 659 5.77 -20.19 2.22
N THR A 660 6.43 -19.34 1.42
CA THR A 660 5.84 -18.71 0.25
C THR A 660 6.86 -18.64 -0.88
N HIS A 661 6.44 -19.01 -2.09
CA HIS A 661 7.24 -18.79 -3.30
C HIS A 661 7.41 -17.29 -3.63
N GLY A 662 6.59 -16.43 -3.01
CA GLY A 662 6.72 -14.96 -3.01
C GLY A 662 7.91 -14.44 -2.22
N ARG A 663 8.57 -15.28 -1.39
CA ARG A 663 9.67 -14.91 -0.50
C ARG A 663 9.28 -13.77 0.45
N ASP A 664 10.23 -12.91 0.81
CA ASP A 664 10.08 -11.76 1.71
C ASP A 664 9.55 -10.48 1.03
N TYR A 665 9.34 -10.49 -0.29
CA TYR A 665 8.93 -9.28 -1.00
C TYR A 665 7.55 -8.81 -0.56
N TRP A 666 7.39 -7.50 -0.39
CA TRP A 666 6.16 -6.82 0.06
C TRP A 666 5.69 -7.15 1.48
N LEU A 667 6.45 -7.97 2.22
CA LEU A 667 6.27 -8.29 3.62
C LEU A 667 7.23 -7.45 4.47
N SER A 668 7.04 -7.38 5.80
CA SER A 668 7.87 -6.54 6.69
C SER A 668 9.36 -6.74 6.45
N ALA A 669 9.80 -8.00 6.43
CA ALA A 669 11.20 -8.36 6.22
C ALA A 669 11.86 -7.75 4.97
N GLY A 670 11.09 -7.52 3.90
CA GLY A 670 11.59 -7.06 2.61
C GLY A 670 11.33 -5.58 2.32
N ALA A 671 10.60 -4.88 3.18
CA ALA A 671 10.21 -3.47 3.03
C ALA A 671 10.92 -2.56 4.06
N PRO A 672 11.02 -1.25 3.78
CA PRO A 672 11.76 -0.32 4.63
C PRO A 672 11.05 -0.03 5.95
N HIS A 673 11.82 0.33 6.97
CA HIS A 673 11.32 0.77 8.28
C HIS A 673 11.96 2.11 8.66
N CYS A 674 11.22 2.99 9.33
CA CYS A 674 11.75 4.20 9.96
C CYS A 674 12.91 3.85 10.89
N ALA A 675 12.79 2.76 11.65
CA ALA A 675 13.82 2.27 12.56
C ALA A 675 15.19 2.01 11.89
N ASP A 676 15.23 1.79 10.57
CA ASP A 676 16.49 1.58 9.85
C ASP A 676 17.38 2.82 9.91
N CYS A 677 16.80 4.03 9.99
CA CYS A 677 17.54 5.31 9.99
C CYS A 677 17.27 6.20 11.22
N HIS A 678 16.10 6.08 11.85
CA HIS A 678 15.70 6.89 12.99
C HIS A 678 16.04 6.21 14.32
N ALA A 679 16.35 7.03 15.33
CA ALA A 679 16.56 6.61 16.69
C ALA A 679 15.22 6.50 17.44
N ALA A 680 15.14 5.56 18.38
CA ALA A 680 14.03 5.51 19.31
C ALA A 680 13.86 6.85 20.06
N PRO A 681 12.62 7.34 20.29
CA PRO A 681 11.35 6.63 20.06
C PRO A 681 10.66 6.91 18.70
N PHE A 682 11.35 7.47 17.72
CA PHE A 682 10.79 7.83 16.41
C PHE A 682 10.78 6.66 15.41
N VAL A 683 10.21 5.53 15.84
CA VAL A 683 10.27 4.26 15.12
C VAL A 683 8.90 3.57 15.14
N GLU A 684 8.70 2.61 14.24
CA GLU A 684 7.50 1.79 14.25
C GLU A 684 7.44 0.88 15.48
N GLY A 685 6.22 0.43 15.81
CA GLY A 685 5.97 -0.61 16.80
C GLY A 685 6.36 -1.99 16.27
N GLN A 686 6.27 -2.99 17.14
CA GLN A 686 6.53 -4.38 16.75
C GLN A 686 5.38 -4.96 15.90
N GLY A 687 5.65 -6.05 15.19
CA GLY A 687 4.65 -6.83 14.47
C GLY A 687 3.81 -7.72 15.39
N GLY A 688 2.84 -8.44 14.82
CA GLY A 688 2.03 -9.40 15.58
C GLY A 688 0.72 -9.74 14.92
N VAL A 689 -0.25 -8.81 14.94
CA VAL A 689 -1.62 -9.10 14.44
C VAL A 689 -1.66 -9.46 12.97
N ALA A 690 -0.82 -8.82 12.15
CA ALA A 690 -0.79 -8.99 10.70
C ALA A 690 0.11 -10.15 10.23
N PHE A 691 0.29 -11.20 11.04
CA PHE A 691 1.02 -12.40 10.58
C PHE A 691 0.32 -13.02 9.34
N PRO A 692 1.04 -13.46 8.29
CA PRO A 692 2.50 -13.57 8.19
C PRO A 692 3.22 -12.33 7.65
N ILE A 693 2.54 -11.21 7.42
CA ILE A 693 3.17 -9.99 6.88
C ILE A 693 4.19 -9.43 7.88
N ASN A 694 3.87 -9.45 9.16
CA ASN A 694 4.70 -8.91 10.24
C ASN A 694 4.83 -9.95 11.36
N GLN A 695 5.95 -9.95 12.07
CA GLN A 695 6.24 -10.92 13.13
C GLN A 695 6.32 -10.23 14.50
N PRO A 696 5.83 -10.84 15.59
CA PRO A 696 6.17 -10.40 16.95
C PRO A 696 7.69 -10.41 17.17
N GLY A 697 8.19 -9.49 18.01
CA GLY A 697 9.62 -9.33 18.25
C GLY A 697 10.40 -8.73 17.06
N LYS A 698 9.73 -8.32 15.99
CA LYS A 698 10.31 -7.65 14.83
C LYS A 698 9.58 -6.33 14.59
N TYR A 699 10.21 -5.37 13.90
CA TYR A 699 9.52 -4.16 13.50
C TYR A 699 8.35 -4.47 12.55
N SER A 700 7.26 -3.73 12.71
CA SER A 700 6.09 -3.76 11.84
C SER A 700 6.26 -2.75 10.72
N LEU A 701 5.62 -2.99 9.57
CA LEU A 701 5.47 -1.92 8.57
C LEU A 701 4.66 -0.77 9.14
N MET A 702 5.00 0.46 8.75
CA MET A 702 4.31 1.68 9.20
C MET A 702 2.78 1.63 8.98
N ARG A 703 2.31 1.04 7.87
CA ARG A 703 0.87 0.83 7.59
C ARG A 703 0.14 -0.09 8.59
N TYR A 704 0.88 -0.93 9.30
CA TYR A 704 0.36 -1.86 10.31
C TYR A 704 0.74 -1.44 11.74
N THR A 705 1.26 -0.23 11.91
CA THR A 705 1.73 0.25 13.21
C THR A 705 0.72 1.21 13.82
N LYS A 706 0.59 1.11 15.15
CA LYS A 706 -0.18 2.02 15.98
C LYS A 706 0.68 2.54 17.11
N GLY A 707 0.43 3.79 17.51
CA GLY A 707 0.98 4.44 18.69
C GLY A 707 -0.12 5.20 19.43
N HIS A 708 0.24 5.98 20.46
CA HIS A 708 -0.63 6.94 21.17
C HIS A 708 -2.13 6.56 21.25
N ALA A 709 -2.51 5.75 22.24
CA ALA A 709 -3.87 5.26 22.44
C ALA A 709 -4.48 4.45 21.27
N GLY A 710 -3.64 3.85 20.41
CA GLY A 710 -4.09 2.97 19.32
C GLY A 710 -4.37 3.69 18.00
N ILE A 711 -3.94 4.95 17.88
CA ILE A 711 -3.94 5.70 16.61
C ILE A 711 -2.92 5.05 15.67
N ALA A 712 -3.35 4.72 14.44
CA ALA A 712 -2.47 4.27 13.40
C ALA A 712 -1.44 5.36 13.06
N CYS A 713 -0.18 5.00 12.84
CA CYS A 713 0.87 5.98 12.52
C CYS A 713 0.51 6.84 11.32
N GLN A 714 -0.12 6.26 10.30
CA GLN A 714 -0.63 6.99 9.13
C GLN A 714 -1.70 8.03 9.49
N GLY A 715 -2.46 7.78 10.56
CA GLY A 715 -3.43 8.72 11.11
C GLY A 715 -2.79 10.02 11.56
N CYS A 716 -1.54 10.00 12.03
CA CYS A 716 -0.79 11.16 12.54
C CYS A 716 0.20 11.74 11.50
N HIS A 717 0.89 10.86 10.79
CA HIS A 717 2.01 11.18 9.88
C HIS A 717 1.62 11.16 8.40
N GLU A 718 0.36 10.89 8.08
CA GLU A 718 -0.16 10.72 6.71
C GLU A 718 0.44 9.48 6.02
N SER A 719 0.50 9.47 4.69
CA SER A 719 0.97 8.29 3.96
C SER A 719 2.48 8.06 4.10
N ILE A 720 2.90 6.79 4.10
CA ILE A 720 4.32 6.40 4.15
C ILE A 720 5.19 6.95 3.01
N HIS A 721 4.63 7.17 1.81
CA HIS A 721 5.32 7.84 0.69
C HIS A 721 4.81 9.28 0.49
N GLY A 722 4.13 9.81 1.50
CA GLY A 722 3.41 11.08 1.49
C GLY A 722 3.56 11.81 2.81
N LEU A 723 4.63 11.52 3.57
CA LEU A 723 4.84 12.10 4.88
C LEU A 723 4.93 13.62 4.72
N TYR A 724 4.17 14.34 5.54
CA TYR A 724 4.01 15.78 5.55
C TYR A 724 5.33 16.59 5.42
N PRO A 725 5.21 17.86 5.00
CA PRO A 725 4.61 18.19 3.74
C PRO A 725 5.63 17.96 2.63
N VAL A 726 5.07 17.89 1.45
CA VAL A 726 5.82 17.56 0.26
C VAL A 726 5.77 18.76 -0.66
N THR A 727 5.95 18.68 -1.97
CA THR A 727 5.80 19.88 -2.79
C THR A 727 4.31 20.07 -3.15
N PRO A 728 3.68 21.24 -2.89
CA PRO A 728 2.25 21.44 -3.13
C PRO A 728 1.89 21.41 -4.63
N ASP A 729 2.89 21.47 -5.51
CA ASP A 729 2.73 21.30 -6.95
C ASP A 729 2.58 19.82 -7.36
N VAL A 730 3.12 18.89 -6.57
CA VAL A 730 3.05 17.44 -6.84
C VAL A 730 1.80 16.82 -6.23
N ASP A 731 1.53 17.10 -4.95
CA ASP A 731 0.35 16.59 -4.22
C ASP A 731 -0.30 17.71 -3.38
N LYS A 732 -1.44 18.20 -3.85
CA LYS A 732 -2.24 19.23 -3.14
C LYS A 732 -3.09 18.65 -2.01
N THR A 733 -3.37 17.35 -2.06
CA THR A 733 -4.32 16.70 -1.16
C THR A 733 -3.72 16.49 0.21
N THR A 734 -2.46 16.05 0.29
CA THR A 734 -1.72 15.88 1.55
C THR A 734 -1.63 17.20 2.33
N TYR A 735 -1.27 18.31 1.68
CA TYR A 735 -1.29 19.64 2.32
C TYR A 735 -2.65 20.02 2.91
N ALA A 736 -3.72 19.75 2.16
CA ALA A 736 -5.08 20.07 2.60
C ALA A 736 -5.53 19.16 3.76
N GLN A 737 -5.05 17.91 3.80
CA GLN A 737 -5.36 16.94 4.83
C GLN A 737 -4.81 17.38 6.19
N ALA A 738 -3.50 17.52 6.38
CA ALA A 738 -2.92 18.00 7.65
C ALA A 738 -3.53 19.34 8.12
N ALA A 739 -3.65 20.31 7.19
CA ALA A 739 -4.23 21.61 7.48
C ALA A 739 -5.72 21.54 7.87
N SER A 740 -6.43 20.45 7.58
CA SER A 740 -7.82 20.24 8.00
C SER A 740 -7.96 19.84 9.48
N TYR A 741 -6.89 19.38 10.11
CA TYR A 741 -6.88 19.01 11.53
C TYR A 741 -6.19 20.05 12.41
N ASN A 742 -5.01 20.53 11.99
CA ASN A 742 -4.20 21.43 12.80
C ASN A 742 -4.89 22.80 12.98
N PRO A 743 -5.07 23.30 14.23
CA PRO A 743 -5.74 24.59 14.50
C PRO A 743 -5.02 25.81 13.91
N ASP A 744 -3.70 25.76 13.80
CA ASP A 744 -2.87 26.80 13.18
C ASP A 744 -2.84 26.71 11.64
N GLY A 745 -3.47 25.68 11.07
CA GLY A 745 -3.50 25.42 9.63
C GLY A 745 -2.18 24.88 9.07
N SER A 746 -1.25 24.42 9.92
CA SER A 746 -0.01 23.82 9.43
C SER A 746 -0.26 22.52 8.67
N HIS A 747 0.54 22.31 7.62
CA HIS A 747 0.52 21.10 6.79
C HIS A 747 1.54 20.06 7.27
N GLY A 748 1.97 20.15 8.53
CA GLY A 748 2.94 19.25 9.15
C GLY A 748 2.28 17.99 9.72
N PRO A 749 2.97 17.22 10.59
CA PRO A 749 2.29 16.15 11.30
C PRO A 749 1.16 16.74 12.14
N LEU A 750 0.21 15.90 12.52
CA LEU A 750 -0.82 16.29 13.46
C LEU A 750 -0.21 16.77 14.79
N LYS A 751 -0.50 18.02 15.15
CA LYS A 751 -0.08 18.60 16.42
C LYS A 751 -1.02 18.16 17.54
N CYS A 752 -0.56 18.20 18.79
CA CYS A 752 -1.38 17.86 19.95
C CYS A 752 -2.70 18.66 20.00
N ALA A 753 -2.67 19.93 19.61
CA ALA A 753 -3.85 20.81 19.58
C ALA A 753 -4.93 20.37 18.58
N ALA A 754 -4.64 19.45 17.65
CA ALA A 754 -5.65 18.88 16.77
C ALA A 754 -6.71 18.09 17.55
N CYS A 755 -6.32 17.44 18.65
CA CYS A 755 -7.20 16.58 19.45
C CYS A 755 -7.33 17.06 20.91
N HIS A 756 -6.27 17.63 21.49
CA HIS A 756 -6.23 18.09 22.87
C HIS A 756 -6.37 19.60 22.99
N VAL A 757 -6.78 20.07 24.17
CA VAL A 757 -6.54 21.45 24.57
C VAL A 757 -5.11 21.58 25.12
N THR A 758 -4.34 22.51 24.57
CA THR A 758 -2.92 22.69 24.88
C THR A 758 -2.65 24.01 25.61
N ASN A 759 -1.44 24.15 26.14
CA ASN A 759 -0.89 25.44 26.54
C ASN A 759 -0.32 26.19 25.32
N SER A 760 0.32 27.34 25.57
CA SER A 760 0.97 28.17 24.54
C SER A 760 2.17 27.50 23.88
N ASP A 761 2.76 26.50 24.54
CA ASP A 761 3.91 25.73 24.03
C ASP A 761 3.44 24.56 23.15
N GLY A 762 2.12 24.36 22.98
CA GLY A 762 1.55 23.28 22.19
C GLY A 762 1.44 21.94 22.95
N VAL A 763 1.75 21.91 24.25
CA VAL A 763 1.68 20.71 25.09
C VAL A 763 0.28 20.55 25.69
N PRO A 764 -0.33 19.35 25.68
CA PRO A 764 -1.64 19.12 26.29
C PRO A 764 -1.71 19.53 27.76
N LEU A 765 -2.77 20.25 28.17
CA LEU A 765 -2.95 20.66 29.57
C LEU A 765 -3.18 19.48 30.51
N ILE A 766 -3.62 18.33 29.98
CA ILE A 766 -3.69 17.06 30.72
C ILE A 766 -2.30 16.52 31.10
N ALA A 767 -1.23 16.92 30.41
CA ALA A 767 0.13 16.47 30.66
C ALA A 767 0.83 17.28 31.77
N LYS A 768 0.08 18.11 32.51
CA LYS A 768 0.62 18.95 33.58
C LYS A 768 1.15 18.10 34.73
N HIS A 769 2.42 18.26 35.04
CA HIS A 769 3.06 17.58 36.16
C HIS A 769 2.51 18.11 37.50
N GLN A 770 1.96 17.21 38.33
CA GLN A 770 1.49 17.52 39.67
C GLN A 770 2.39 16.80 40.70
N PRO A 771 3.36 17.50 41.31
CA PRO A 771 4.39 16.88 42.14
C PRO A 771 3.87 16.27 43.45
N ASP A 772 2.62 16.57 43.83
CA ASP A 772 1.98 16.06 45.05
C ASP A 772 1.19 14.75 44.81
N GLU A 773 1.07 14.29 43.56
CA GLU A 773 0.42 13.02 43.19
C GLU A 773 1.49 11.93 42.99
N GLU A 774 1.75 11.12 44.03
CA GLU A 774 2.78 10.05 44.08
C GLU A 774 2.70 9.03 42.92
N GLU A 775 1.55 8.91 42.24
CA GLU A 775 1.30 7.86 41.24
C GLU A 775 1.50 8.32 39.77
N VAL A 776 1.62 9.64 39.51
CA VAL A 776 1.55 10.22 38.16
C VAL A 776 2.78 11.07 37.78
N ALA A 777 3.64 11.45 38.75
CA ALA A 777 4.81 12.31 38.53
C ALA A 777 5.78 11.75 37.46
N ASP A 778 6.07 10.44 37.48
CA ASP A 778 6.95 9.75 36.51
C ASP A 778 6.36 9.69 35.09
N ARG A 779 5.05 9.91 34.92
CA ARG A 779 4.35 9.86 33.62
C ARG A 779 4.32 11.20 32.90
N HIS A 780 4.86 12.28 33.44
CA HIS A 780 4.90 13.58 32.76
C HIS A 780 6.32 14.15 32.68
N GLU A 781 7.30 13.27 32.77
CA GLU A 781 8.72 13.60 32.61
C GLU A 781 9.35 12.78 31.48
N TRP A 782 10.24 13.40 30.73
CA TRP A 782 11.10 12.73 29.76
C TRP A 782 12.55 12.91 30.16
N LYS A 783 13.26 11.80 30.42
CA LYS A 783 14.67 11.81 30.88
C LYS A 783 14.90 12.71 32.11
N GLY A 784 13.96 12.69 33.06
CA GLY A 784 14.02 13.45 34.31
C GLY A 784 13.75 14.95 34.16
N LYS A 785 13.08 15.36 33.07
CA LYS A 785 12.64 16.74 32.84
C LYS A 785 11.13 16.77 32.61
N PRO A 786 10.37 17.68 33.27
CA PRO A 786 8.96 17.88 33.00
C PRO A 786 8.70 18.24 31.53
N ILE A 787 7.69 17.63 30.92
CA ILE A 787 7.31 17.89 29.52
C ILE A 787 6.37 19.09 29.34
N GLU A 788 5.81 19.65 30.44
CA GLU A 788 4.74 20.67 30.40
C GLU A 788 5.07 21.88 29.52
N HIS A 789 6.34 22.30 29.47
CA HIS A 789 6.78 23.49 28.71
C HIS A 789 7.80 23.15 27.61
N ASP A 790 7.81 21.90 27.16
CA ASP A 790 8.75 21.40 26.15
C ASP A 790 8.02 20.48 25.18
N PHE A 791 7.60 21.04 24.04
CA PHE A 791 6.85 20.33 23.00
C PHE A 791 7.62 19.11 22.48
N GLU A 792 8.92 19.26 22.23
CA GLU A 792 9.75 18.18 21.71
C GLU A 792 9.92 17.05 22.73
N ALA A 793 10.08 17.39 24.02
CA ALA A 793 10.07 16.39 25.08
C ALA A 793 8.72 15.69 25.21
N ALA A 794 7.60 16.41 25.04
CA ALA A 794 6.25 15.85 25.08
C ALA A 794 6.01 14.88 23.90
N VAL A 795 6.47 15.22 22.69
CA VAL A 795 6.41 14.35 21.51
C VAL A 795 7.24 13.07 21.74
N GLN A 796 8.46 13.20 22.27
CA GLN A 796 9.30 12.02 22.60
C GLN A 796 8.64 11.14 23.66
N TRP A 797 8.10 11.75 24.71
CA TRP A 797 7.37 11.04 25.76
C TRP A 797 6.19 10.25 25.19
N MET A 798 5.37 10.90 24.36
CA MET A 798 4.19 10.27 23.75
C MET A 798 4.54 9.03 22.93
N HIS A 799 5.61 9.09 22.13
CA HIS A 799 6.07 7.94 21.35
C HIS A 799 6.64 6.83 22.23
N ALA A 800 7.48 7.18 23.22
CA ALA A 800 8.17 6.22 24.07
C ALA A 800 7.24 5.44 25.00
N TYR A 801 6.17 6.08 25.49
CA TYR A 801 5.23 5.49 26.44
C TYR A 801 3.96 4.94 25.78
N ALA A 802 3.87 4.96 24.45
CA ALA A 802 2.82 4.24 23.75
C ALA A 802 2.94 2.73 24.00
N PRO A 803 1.84 2.01 24.23
CA PRO A 803 1.89 0.58 24.42
C PRO A 803 2.23 -0.10 23.09
N ASP A 804 3.31 -0.88 23.07
CA ASP A 804 3.78 -1.60 21.89
C ASP A 804 3.04 -2.94 21.73
N LEU A 805 1.82 -2.88 21.18
CA LEU A 805 0.87 -4.00 21.18
C LEU A 805 0.82 -4.80 19.87
N GLY A 806 1.81 -4.66 19.00
CA GLY A 806 1.86 -5.46 17.77
C GLY A 806 0.74 -5.15 16.77
N GLY A 807 0.17 -3.94 16.80
CA GLY A 807 -0.96 -3.50 15.97
C GLY A 807 -2.36 -3.76 16.55
N LYS A 808 -2.48 -4.31 17.77
CA LYS A 808 -3.76 -4.49 18.47
C LYS A 808 -4.39 -3.16 18.89
N ILE A 809 -5.67 -3.20 19.23
CA ILE A 809 -6.34 -2.12 19.96
C ILE A 809 -5.87 -2.21 21.43
N PRO A 810 -5.49 -1.09 22.08
CA PRO A 810 -5.25 -1.07 23.52
C PRO A 810 -6.48 -1.51 24.31
N GLU A 811 -6.26 -2.23 25.41
CA GLU A 811 -7.33 -2.48 26.39
C GLU A 811 -7.65 -1.16 27.13
N GLU A 812 -8.94 -0.91 27.38
CA GLU A 812 -9.44 0.29 28.07
C GLU A 812 -9.06 0.35 29.56
#